data_AF-A0A2W5XP84-F1
#
_entry.id   AF-A0A2W5XP84-F1
#
_cell.length_a   1.000
_cell.length_b   1.000
_cell.length_c   1.000
_cell.angle_alpha   90.00
_cell.angle_beta   90.00
_cell.angle_gamma   90.00
#
_symmetry.space_group_name_H-M   'P 1'
#
loop_
_entity.id
_entity.type
_entity.pdbx_description
1 polymer ?
#
loop_
_entity_poly.entity_id
_entity_poly.type
_entity_poly.pdbx_seq_one_letter_code
_entity_poly.pdbx_strand_id
1 'polypeptide(L)'
;MHFSTRRRPSIASLVLSVSLAGALSALAGCGGHGGAGAGAVMPAPGAPPGARSLMSVSSAYTTAIMVDTPSVYFRLDETSGTTVYDFTQHGHTGTINGTKTFGVAGALTSDSDTAMGFNGTSTNIQGTVTTLGSEYSLEAWIKSSSSAEQHFIDIEPQQFMLSGGQLIFGTAGDYLSSPKYTYADGRYHHVVATYDGATKKIYVDSALVVSKADASSALTATTLHVGHFYGGGYLFSGSLDEVAVYYHALTATQVTAHYNAAKSGAPTPAPSSTAVPNHVMTADYVATNGGTTKAASTLAPWLNWASTSWQENPDVKAAGIKAMFYTDPNRQQPGDPMYTSDETTFAHTCGGSRIKSTYITSQYLMSPASSSMRTQWKNYVAEESDGATWDAIFEDDTNDVLYTTATPCDYSAPSWLSSSQGQDSSLSPTPIIYNGLQIDDQMALNSSSNVLGGMYEGCYSDSTTYPKIWDDPYWLNMENTELAMAKAGKLFICLGRDTTSASSAVDARLYVYASFLLTWAQTSSILWESYGTSSAFNVLPEVKLVAMNPLVAAPTDVSSLKTSGGVYAREYANCYIYGTAVGACATVVNPDRYNSHSYPYGTKYKHTLTLSGSSVIDGGTVTATGAAPPTTLSALKGVVVFL
;
A
#
# COMPACT_ATOMS: atom_id res chain seq x y z
N MET A 1 28.98 17.48 6.68
CA MET A 1 29.68 16.69 7.72
C MET A 1 30.75 15.85 7.03
N HIS A 2 31.98 15.83 7.54
CA HIS A 2 33.11 15.15 6.88
C HIS A 2 33.01 13.62 7.01
N PHE A 3 32.88 12.91 5.89
CA PHE A 3 33.11 11.47 5.82
C PHE A 3 34.62 11.18 5.86
N SER A 4 35.06 10.43 6.86
CA SER A 4 36.41 9.86 6.91
C SER A 4 36.43 8.59 6.06
N THR A 5 36.97 8.67 4.86
CA THR A 5 37.19 7.52 3.97
C THR A 5 38.29 6.63 4.55
N ARG A 6 37.94 5.49 5.16
CA ARG A 6 38.90 4.38 5.28
C ARG A 6 38.95 3.64 3.95
N ARG A 7 40.00 3.91 3.17
CA ARG A 7 40.33 3.14 1.95
C ARG A 7 40.58 1.66 2.30
N ARG A 8 40.13 0.77 1.42
CA ARG A 8 40.35 -0.70 1.43
C ARG A 8 41.85 -1.02 1.62
N PRO A 9 42.26 -1.93 2.53
CA PRO A 9 43.57 -2.55 2.46
C PRO A 9 43.53 -3.77 1.53
N SER A 10 44.52 -3.89 0.64
CA SER A 10 44.71 -5.02 -0.27
C SER A 10 45.45 -6.19 0.40
N ILE A 11 44.87 -7.40 0.26
CA ILE A 11 45.48 -8.76 0.22
C ILE A 11 46.64 -9.09 1.17
N ALA A 12 46.43 -10.04 2.09
CA ALA A 12 47.33 -11.20 2.33
C ALA A 12 46.75 -12.18 3.37
N SER A 13 46.75 -13.47 3.01
CA SER A 13 46.44 -14.61 3.87
C SER A 13 47.31 -14.66 5.13
N LEU A 14 46.72 -14.91 6.29
CA LEU A 14 47.44 -15.49 7.42
C LEU A 14 46.51 -16.37 8.27
N VAL A 15 46.87 -17.66 8.31
CA VAL A 15 46.32 -18.69 9.19
C VAL A 15 46.82 -18.43 10.61
N LEU A 16 45.91 -18.40 11.60
CA LEU A 16 46.25 -18.78 12.97
C LEU A 16 45.02 -19.24 13.75
N SER A 17 45.00 -20.53 14.06
CA SER A 17 44.23 -21.19 15.10
C SER A 17 44.66 -20.75 16.51
N VAL A 18 43.77 -20.80 17.52
CA VAL A 18 43.98 -21.43 18.86
C VAL A 18 42.81 -21.17 19.85
N SER A 19 42.19 -22.28 20.26
CA SER A 19 41.61 -22.74 21.55
C SER A 19 40.62 -21.94 22.45
N LEU A 20 39.44 -22.56 22.57
CA LEU A 20 38.62 -22.96 23.74
C LEU A 20 39.12 -22.71 25.20
N ALA A 21 38.23 -22.16 26.03
CA ALA A 21 37.85 -22.53 27.41
C ALA A 21 36.75 -21.52 27.85
N GLY A 22 35.62 -21.81 28.49
CA GLY A 22 35.18 -22.92 29.32
C GLY A 22 34.60 -22.32 30.61
N ALA A 23 33.31 -22.45 30.89
CA ALA A 23 32.74 -22.46 32.25
C ALA A 23 31.23 -22.79 32.23
N LEU A 24 30.95 -24.04 32.61
CA LEU A 24 29.67 -24.56 33.09
C LEU A 24 29.46 -24.12 34.54
N SER A 25 28.21 -23.83 34.94
CA SER A 25 27.73 -24.20 36.27
C SER A 25 26.20 -24.29 36.29
N ALA A 26 25.73 -25.42 36.83
CA ALA A 26 24.35 -25.89 36.92
C ALA A 26 23.84 -25.87 38.38
N LEU A 27 22.53 -25.89 38.56
CA LEU A 27 21.74 -26.43 39.72
C LEU A 27 20.26 -26.47 39.24
N ALA A 28 19.59 -27.59 38.93
CA ALA A 28 19.09 -28.72 39.76
C ALA A 28 18.24 -28.25 40.96
N GLY A 29 16.99 -28.68 41.22
CA GLY A 29 16.13 -29.74 40.67
C GLY A 29 14.84 -29.93 41.50
N CYS A 30 14.13 -31.05 41.24
CA CYS A 30 12.89 -31.62 41.84
C CYS A 30 11.54 -31.00 41.38
N GLY A 31 10.53 -31.71 40.86
CA GLY A 31 10.07 -33.13 40.93
C GLY A 31 8.65 -33.14 41.55
N GLY A 32 7.59 -33.84 41.15
CA GLY A 32 7.24 -34.78 40.08
C GLY A 32 5.74 -35.18 40.23
N HIS A 33 5.25 -36.12 39.39
CA HIS A 33 3.97 -36.89 39.47
C HIS A 33 2.66 -36.08 39.30
N GLY A 34 1.61 -36.46 38.55
CA GLY A 34 1.13 -37.72 37.98
C GLY A 34 -0.41 -37.72 38.14
N GLY A 35 -1.20 -38.11 37.13
CA GLY A 35 -2.64 -38.36 37.32
C GLY A 35 -3.56 -38.00 36.15
N ALA A 36 -4.02 -39.02 35.43
CA ALA A 36 -5.15 -38.96 34.51
C ALA A 36 -6.48 -38.89 35.30
N GLY A 37 -7.46 -38.14 34.78
CA GLY A 37 -8.82 -38.09 35.31
C GLY A 37 -9.81 -37.67 34.23
N ALA A 38 -10.57 -38.65 33.73
CA ALA A 38 -11.73 -38.43 32.87
C ALA A 38 -12.86 -37.78 33.66
N GLY A 39 -13.46 -36.72 33.11
CA GLY A 39 -14.65 -36.04 33.65
C GLY A 39 -15.66 -35.80 32.54
N ALA A 40 -16.86 -36.34 32.72
CA ALA A 40 -17.96 -36.38 31.77
C ALA A 40 -18.51 -34.99 31.40
N VAL A 41 -18.86 -34.81 30.12
CA VAL A 41 -19.55 -33.63 29.58
C VAL A 41 -21.07 -33.88 29.58
N MET A 42 -21.82 -33.00 30.22
CA MET A 42 -23.30 -32.92 30.15
C MET A 42 -23.72 -32.25 28.84
N PRO A 43 -24.82 -32.66 28.17
CA PRO A 43 -25.26 -32.01 26.93
C PRO A 43 -26.06 -30.73 27.24
N ALA A 44 -25.73 -29.63 26.55
CA ALA A 44 -26.53 -28.40 26.55
C ALA A 44 -27.79 -28.54 25.65
N PRO A 45 -28.90 -27.86 25.97
CA PRO A 45 -30.16 -27.96 25.22
C PRO A 45 -30.09 -27.20 23.88
N GLY A 46 -30.86 -27.70 22.91
CA GLY A 46 -30.75 -27.39 21.48
C GLY A 46 -30.94 -25.93 21.05
N ALA A 47 -30.14 -25.54 20.06
CA ALA A 47 -30.25 -24.29 19.31
C ALA A 47 -31.38 -24.37 18.25
N PRO A 48 -32.04 -23.24 17.91
CA PRO A 48 -33.07 -23.19 16.88
C PRO A 48 -32.48 -23.39 15.46
N PRO A 49 -33.26 -23.88 14.49
CA PRO A 49 -32.78 -24.09 13.12
C PRO A 49 -32.63 -22.74 12.41
N GLY A 50 -31.41 -22.41 11.96
CA GLY A 50 -31.21 -21.18 11.17
C GLY A 50 -29.78 -20.64 11.03
N ALA A 51 -28.75 -21.22 11.65
CA ALA A 51 -27.37 -20.83 11.41
C ALA A 51 -26.58 -22.03 10.89
N ARG A 52 -26.35 -22.08 9.58
CA ARG A 52 -25.30 -22.95 9.03
C ARG A 52 -23.97 -22.35 9.50
N SER A 53 -23.12 -23.19 10.09
CA SER A 53 -21.72 -22.85 10.38
C SER A 53 -21.04 -22.48 9.06
N LEU A 54 -20.81 -21.20 8.82
CA LEU A 54 -20.03 -20.70 7.68
C LEU A 54 -18.55 -20.73 8.07
N MET A 55 -17.97 -21.92 8.07
CA MET A 55 -16.56 -22.07 7.69
C MET A 55 -16.54 -22.51 6.22
N SER A 56 -16.90 -21.61 5.31
CA SER A 56 -16.37 -21.69 3.95
C SER A 56 -14.99 -21.04 4.00
N VAL A 57 -13.97 -21.79 3.63
CA VAL A 57 -12.57 -21.36 3.75
C VAL A 57 -12.34 -20.27 2.70
N SER A 58 -11.99 -19.06 3.11
CA SER A 58 -11.50 -18.03 2.18
C SER A 58 -10.32 -18.60 1.40
N SER A 59 -10.41 -18.63 0.07
CA SER A 59 -9.31 -19.01 -0.81
C SER A 59 -8.53 -17.77 -1.27
N ALA A 60 -7.35 -17.99 -1.85
CA ALA A 60 -6.56 -16.92 -2.47
C ALA A 60 -7.39 -16.10 -3.48
N TYR A 61 -8.27 -16.79 -4.21
CA TYR A 61 -9.13 -16.16 -5.20
C TYR A 61 -10.22 -15.31 -4.54
N THR A 62 -10.97 -15.84 -3.56
CA THR A 62 -12.00 -15.03 -2.86
C THR A 62 -11.39 -13.81 -2.18
N THR A 63 -10.18 -13.93 -1.64
CA THR A 63 -9.48 -12.79 -1.04
C THR A 63 -9.13 -11.73 -2.08
N ALA A 64 -8.60 -12.13 -3.24
CA ALA A 64 -8.27 -11.20 -4.32
C ALA A 64 -9.51 -10.43 -4.79
N ILE A 65 -10.61 -11.15 -5.04
CA ILE A 65 -11.90 -10.55 -5.43
C ILE A 65 -12.39 -9.56 -4.37
N MET A 66 -12.36 -9.94 -3.09
CA MET A 66 -12.89 -9.10 -2.01
C MET A 66 -12.05 -7.85 -1.70
N VAL A 67 -10.74 -7.86 -1.98
CA VAL A 67 -9.87 -6.67 -1.83
C VAL A 67 -10.28 -5.55 -2.78
N ASP A 68 -10.76 -5.90 -3.98
CA ASP A 68 -11.20 -4.94 -4.97
C ASP A 68 -12.67 -4.53 -4.80
N THR A 69 -13.29 -4.83 -3.65
CA THR A 69 -14.60 -4.27 -3.22
C THR A 69 -15.75 -4.45 -4.23
N PRO A 70 -16.09 -5.69 -4.63
CA PRO A 70 -17.24 -5.93 -5.50
C PRO A 70 -18.54 -5.48 -4.82
N SER A 71 -19.49 -4.98 -5.61
CA SER A 71 -20.86 -4.73 -5.15
C SER A 71 -21.56 -6.03 -4.81
N VAL A 72 -21.33 -7.09 -5.59
CA VAL A 72 -21.93 -8.42 -5.45
C VAL A 72 -20.92 -9.45 -5.89
N TYR A 73 -20.86 -10.56 -5.17
CA TYR A 73 -19.98 -11.68 -5.51
C TYR A 73 -20.67 -13.01 -5.23
N PHE A 74 -20.97 -13.76 -6.29
CA PHE A 74 -21.57 -15.07 -6.26
C PHE A 74 -20.53 -16.13 -6.61
N ARG A 75 -20.15 -16.92 -5.62
CA ARG A 75 -19.28 -18.08 -5.78
C ARG A 75 -19.90 -19.14 -6.68
N LEU A 76 -21.21 -19.36 -6.53
CA LEU A 76 -22.00 -20.39 -7.23
C LEU A 76 -21.72 -21.83 -6.76
N ASP A 77 -21.26 -21.96 -5.51
CA ASP A 77 -20.87 -23.20 -4.82
C ASP A 77 -22.01 -23.85 -4.03
N GLU A 78 -23.24 -23.40 -4.26
CA GLU A 78 -24.37 -23.94 -3.54
C GLU A 78 -24.54 -25.44 -3.80
N THR A 79 -24.84 -26.18 -2.74
CA THR A 79 -25.03 -27.64 -2.82
C THR A 79 -26.50 -28.04 -2.91
N SER A 80 -27.42 -27.10 -2.64
CA SER A 80 -28.86 -27.31 -2.67
C SER A 80 -29.61 -25.96 -2.59
N GLY A 81 -30.93 -26.00 -2.77
CA GLY A 81 -31.80 -24.84 -2.60
C GLY A 81 -32.06 -24.03 -3.87
N THR A 82 -32.56 -22.82 -3.69
CA THR A 82 -32.91 -21.87 -4.76
C THR A 82 -32.34 -20.48 -4.50
N THR A 83 -31.41 -20.35 -3.55
CA THR A 83 -30.81 -19.07 -3.17
C THR A 83 -29.32 -19.14 -3.45
N VAL A 84 -28.79 -18.16 -4.17
CA VAL A 84 -27.35 -17.90 -4.31
C VAL A 84 -26.96 -16.85 -3.29
N TYR A 85 -25.90 -17.12 -2.54
CA TYR A 85 -25.47 -16.21 -1.48
C TYR A 85 -24.45 -15.20 -1.98
N ASP A 86 -24.64 -13.95 -1.56
CA ASP A 86 -23.69 -12.88 -1.79
C ASP A 86 -22.54 -12.96 -0.78
N PHE A 87 -21.35 -13.29 -1.28
CA PHE A 87 -20.15 -13.46 -0.47
C PHE A 87 -19.64 -12.13 0.11
N THR A 88 -20.04 -10.99 -0.46
CA THR A 88 -19.64 -9.67 0.04
C THR A 88 -20.27 -9.31 1.38
N GLN A 89 -21.32 -10.03 1.78
CA GLN A 89 -22.16 -9.73 2.94
C GLN A 89 -22.96 -8.41 2.83
N HIS A 90 -23.07 -7.82 1.63
CA HIS A 90 -23.95 -6.67 1.37
C HIS A 90 -25.43 -7.06 1.32
N GLY A 91 -25.73 -8.37 1.27
CA GLY A 91 -27.09 -8.90 1.37
C GLY A 91 -27.81 -9.04 0.03
N HIS A 92 -27.08 -8.97 -1.09
CA HIS A 92 -27.61 -9.05 -2.44
C HIS A 92 -27.79 -10.50 -2.92
N THR A 93 -28.57 -11.31 -2.21
CA THR A 93 -28.78 -12.72 -2.60
C THR A 93 -29.46 -12.87 -3.96
N GLY A 94 -29.10 -13.92 -4.71
CA GLY A 94 -29.75 -14.31 -5.96
C GLY A 94 -30.80 -15.40 -5.79
N THR A 95 -31.78 -15.46 -6.67
CA THR A 95 -32.78 -16.55 -6.76
C THR A 95 -32.52 -17.41 -7.99
N ILE A 96 -32.29 -18.71 -7.78
CA ILE A 96 -32.07 -19.70 -8.83
C ILE A 96 -33.43 -20.17 -9.37
N ASN A 97 -33.63 -20.05 -10.68
CA ASN A 97 -34.81 -20.53 -11.40
C ASN A 97 -34.45 -21.72 -12.30
N GLY A 98 -35.45 -22.57 -12.58
CA GLY A 98 -35.31 -23.69 -13.52
C GLY A 98 -34.44 -24.85 -13.04
N THR A 99 -33.95 -25.66 -13.99
CA THR A 99 -33.26 -26.93 -13.70
C THR A 99 -31.74 -26.76 -13.64
N LYS A 100 -31.24 -26.33 -12.49
CA LYS A 100 -29.82 -26.22 -12.13
C LYS A 100 -29.12 -27.55 -11.85
N THR A 101 -27.81 -27.58 -12.09
CA THR A 101 -26.90 -28.64 -11.62
C THR A 101 -25.89 -28.04 -10.64
N PHE A 102 -25.89 -28.51 -9.40
CA PHE A 102 -24.93 -28.10 -8.37
C PHE A 102 -23.67 -28.96 -8.41
N GLY A 103 -22.57 -28.47 -7.82
CA GLY A 103 -21.37 -29.27 -7.60
C GLY A 103 -20.61 -29.63 -8.88
N VAL A 104 -20.69 -28.80 -9.93
CA VAL A 104 -19.90 -29.00 -11.14
C VAL A 104 -18.45 -28.62 -10.82
N ALA A 105 -17.47 -29.30 -11.42
CA ALA A 105 -16.06 -28.98 -11.19
C ALA A 105 -15.78 -27.49 -11.45
N GLY A 106 -15.26 -26.78 -10.44
CA GLY A 106 -14.99 -25.35 -10.47
C GLY A 106 -13.88 -24.94 -11.44
N ALA A 107 -13.78 -23.63 -11.68
CA ALA A 107 -12.80 -23.01 -12.56
C ALA A 107 -11.42 -22.84 -11.89
N LEU A 108 -11.43 -22.76 -10.56
CA LEU A 108 -10.26 -22.51 -9.73
C LEU A 108 -9.46 -23.80 -9.53
N THR A 109 -8.15 -23.76 -9.79
CA THR A 109 -7.28 -24.95 -9.73
C THR A 109 -6.91 -25.37 -8.31
N SER A 110 -6.99 -24.44 -7.36
CA SER A 110 -6.52 -24.58 -5.99
C SER A 110 -7.58 -24.29 -4.93
N ASP A 111 -8.82 -24.14 -5.39
CA ASP A 111 -9.99 -24.02 -4.55
C ASP A 111 -10.86 -25.25 -4.83
N SER A 112 -11.31 -25.92 -3.78
CA SER A 112 -12.21 -27.08 -3.91
C SER A 112 -13.66 -26.68 -4.12
N ASP A 113 -13.93 -25.38 -4.10
CA ASP A 113 -15.20 -24.78 -4.50
C ASP A 113 -15.67 -25.28 -5.88
N THR A 114 -16.98 -25.30 -6.04
CA THR A 114 -17.63 -25.90 -7.21
C THR A 114 -18.42 -24.84 -7.96
N ALA A 115 -18.48 -24.97 -9.27
CA ALA A 115 -19.30 -24.13 -10.11
C ALA A 115 -20.76 -24.63 -10.18
N MET A 116 -21.63 -23.76 -10.73
CA MET A 116 -23.01 -24.11 -11.08
C MET A 116 -23.15 -24.41 -12.58
N GLY A 117 -23.85 -25.50 -12.90
CA GLY A 117 -24.20 -25.89 -14.26
C GLY A 117 -25.53 -25.31 -14.72
N PHE A 118 -25.49 -24.67 -15.88
CA PHE A 118 -26.63 -24.08 -16.59
C PHE A 118 -26.97 -24.91 -17.82
N ASN A 119 -28.22 -25.32 -17.93
CA ASN A 119 -28.68 -26.29 -18.93
C ASN A 119 -29.08 -25.70 -20.30
N GLY A 120 -28.89 -24.39 -20.53
CA GLY A 120 -29.25 -23.74 -21.80
C GLY A 120 -30.75 -23.62 -22.11
N THR A 121 -31.64 -23.99 -21.18
CA THR A 121 -33.09 -24.05 -21.46
C THR A 121 -33.96 -23.43 -20.38
N SER A 122 -33.59 -23.58 -19.10
CA SER A 122 -34.38 -23.06 -17.99
C SER A 122 -33.57 -22.46 -16.84
N THR A 123 -32.28 -22.80 -16.71
CA THR A 123 -31.47 -22.36 -15.56
C THR A 123 -31.10 -20.89 -15.69
N ASN A 124 -31.44 -20.09 -14.68
CA ASN A 124 -30.98 -18.71 -14.56
C ASN A 124 -30.98 -18.27 -13.09
N ILE A 125 -30.26 -17.19 -12.79
CA ILE A 125 -30.32 -16.54 -11.48
C ILE A 125 -30.74 -15.09 -11.67
N GLN A 126 -31.67 -14.65 -10.84
CA GLN A 126 -32.03 -13.24 -10.70
C GLN A 126 -31.59 -12.73 -9.33
N GLY A 127 -30.69 -11.76 -9.32
CA GLY A 127 -30.19 -11.08 -8.12
C GLY A 127 -30.42 -9.58 -8.18
N THR A 128 -29.84 -8.88 -7.22
CA THR A 128 -29.82 -7.42 -7.18
C THR A 128 -28.39 -6.93 -7.07
N VAL A 129 -28.10 -5.72 -7.53
CA VAL A 129 -26.83 -5.00 -7.32
C VAL A 129 -27.13 -3.60 -6.82
N THR A 130 -26.14 -2.94 -6.25
CA THR A 130 -26.19 -1.48 -6.09
C THR A 130 -26.12 -0.82 -7.48
N THR A 131 -26.71 0.38 -7.61
CA THR A 131 -26.65 1.16 -8.84
C THR A 131 -25.20 1.35 -9.30
N LEU A 132 -24.89 0.92 -10.53
CA LEU A 132 -23.51 0.92 -11.04
C LEU A 132 -23.01 2.29 -11.48
N GLY A 133 -23.89 3.17 -12.00
CA GLY A 133 -23.47 4.52 -12.40
C GLY A 133 -22.72 4.54 -13.73
N SER A 134 -21.76 5.46 -13.88
CA SER A 134 -21.06 5.74 -15.14
C SER A 134 -19.79 4.92 -15.36
N GLU A 135 -19.39 4.09 -14.40
CA GLU A 135 -18.24 3.19 -14.51
C GLU A 135 -18.56 1.89 -13.78
N TYR A 136 -18.07 0.76 -14.29
CA TYR A 136 -18.36 -0.56 -13.72
C TYR A 136 -17.52 -1.66 -14.34
N SER A 137 -17.51 -2.82 -13.68
CA SER A 137 -16.93 -4.05 -14.22
C SER A 137 -17.83 -5.26 -13.96
N LEU A 138 -17.82 -6.18 -14.92
CA LEU A 138 -18.50 -7.48 -14.84
C LEU A 138 -17.45 -8.58 -15.01
N GLU A 139 -17.38 -9.51 -14.07
CA GLU A 139 -16.39 -10.58 -14.02
C GLU A 139 -17.05 -11.94 -13.80
N ALA A 140 -16.56 -12.96 -14.51
CA ALA A 140 -16.95 -14.36 -14.31
C ALA A 140 -15.87 -15.32 -14.81
N TRP A 141 -15.94 -16.54 -14.33
CA TRP A 141 -15.38 -17.70 -15.03
C TRP A 141 -16.48 -18.40 -15.82
N ILE A 142 -16.25 -18.60 -17.11
CA ILE A 142 -17.22 -19.22 -18.01
C ILE A 142 -16.64 -20.46 -18.68
N LYS A 143 -17.46 -21.49 -18.85
CA LYS A 143 -17.15 -22.68 -19.66
C LYS A 143 -18.36 -23.08 -20.48
N SER A 144 -18.26 -22.95 -21.80
CA SER A 144 -19.31 -23.35 -22.74
C SER A 144 -18.69 -24.01 -23.97
N SER A 145 -19.43 -24.95 -24.57
CA SER A 145 -19.12 -25.54 -25.89
C SER A 145 -20.12 -25.10 -26.96
N SER A 146 -21.06 -24.22 -26.60
CA SER A 146 -22.08 -23.71 -27.51
C SER A 146 -21.65 -22.37 -28.07
N SER A 147 -21.67 -22.22 -29.39
CA SER A 147 -21.42 -20.96 -30.07
C SER A 147 -22.69 -20.18 -30.42
N ALA A 148 -23.88 -20.68 -30.01
CA ALA A 148 -25.12 -19.91 -30.11
C ALA A 148 -25.05 -18.66 -29.23
N GLU A 149 -25.94 -17.71 -29.46
CA GLU A 149 -26.06 -16.55 -28.57
C GLU A 149 -26.55 -16.98 -27.18
N GLN A 150 -25.81 -16.58 -26.15
CA GLN A 150 -26.10 -16.90 -24.77
C GLN A 150 -25.45 -15.90 -23.81
N HIS A 151 -26.23 -15.44 -22.84
CA HIS A 151 -25.85 -14.39 -21.90
C HIS A 151 -25.46 -14.99 -20.56
N PHE A 152 -24.43 -14.44 -19.93
CA PHE A 152 -23.96 -14.93 -18.64
C PHE A 152 -24.00 -13.88 -17.54
N ILE A 153 -23.78 -12.59 -17.84
CA ILE A 153 -24.04 -11.48 -16.91
C ILE A 153 -24.73 -10.34 -17.66
N ASP A 154 -25.93 -9.99 -17.24
CA ASP A 154 -26.70 -8.88 -17.77
C ASP A 154 -27.22 -7.99 -16.62
N ILE A 155 -27.19 -6.68 -16.83
CA ILE A 155 -27.81 -5.68 -15.96
C ILE A 155 -28.45 -4.66 -16.90
N GLU A 156 -29.77 -4.71 -17.07
CA GLU A 156 -30.47 -3.97 -18.14
C GLU A 156 -30.02 -2.50 -18.28
N PRO A 157 -29.72 -2.00 -19.49
CA PRO A 157 -29.68 -2.69 -20.78
C PRO A 157 -28.32 -3.33 -21.12
N GLN A 158 -27.38 -3.37 -20.17
CA GLN A 158 -26.02 -3.88 -20.34
C GLN A 158 -26.01 -5.40 -20.44
N GLN A 159 -25.31 -5.89 -21.45
CA GLN A 159 -25.22 -7.31 -21.78
C GLN A 159 -23.77 -7.76 -21.76
N PHE A 160 -23.53 -8.96 -21.23
CA PHE A 160 -22.26 -9.68 -21.40
C PHE A 160 -22.55 -11.12 -21.80
N MET A 161 -22.25 -11.40 -23.07
CA MET A 161 -22.72 -12.59 -23.75
C MET A 161 -21.63 -13.25 -24.58
N LEU A 162 -21.88 -14.52 -24.90
CA LEU A 162 -21.15 -15.27 -25.90
C LEU A 162 -22.04 -15.43 -27.14
N SER A 163 -21.52 -15.08 -28.32
CA SER A 163 -22.21 -15.31 -29.59
C SER A 163 -21.19 -15.57 -30.69
N GLY A 164 -21.39 -16.63 -31.48
CA GLY A 164 -20.43 -17.05 -32.50
C GLY A 164 -19.04 -17.43 -31.97
N GLY A 165 -18.93 -17.76 -30.67
CA GLY A 165 -17.66 -18.01 -29.98
C GLY A 165 -16.86 -16.75 -29.61
N GLN A 166 -17.46 -15.56 -29.73
CA GLN A 166 -16.92 -14.28 -29.29
C GLN A 166 -17.55 -13.86 -27.97
N LEU A 167 -16.79 -13.14 -27.15
CA LEU A 167 -17.34 -12.37 -26.04
C LEU A 167 -17.81 -11.03 -26.56
N ILE A 168 -19.03 -10.66 -26.17
CA ILE A 168 -19.68 -9.42 -26.61
C ILE A 168 -20.18 -8.68 -25.38
N PHE A 169 -19.74 -7.43 -25.24
CA PHE A 169 -20.07 -6.54 -24.13
C PHE A 169 -20.62 -5.22 -24.66
N GLY A 170 -21.84 -4.85 -24.25
CA GLY A 170 -22.42 -3.56 -24.63
C GLY A 170 -23.93 -3.47 -24.44
N THR A 171 -24.51 -2.42 -24.99
CA THR A 171 -25.91 -2.03 -24.83
C THR A 171 -26.52 -1.66 -26.18
N ALA A 172 -27.79 -2.02 -26.42
CA ALA A 172 -28.63 -1.48 -27.50
C ALA A 172 -27.98 -1.43 -28.91
N GLY A 173 -27.15 -2.42 -29.27
CA GLY A 173 -26.46 -2.48 -30.56
C GLY A 173 -25.06 -1.85 -30.60
N ASP A 174 -24.66 -1.10 -29.57
CA ASP A 174 -23.28 -0.65 -29.40
C ASP A 174 -22.46 -1.69 -28.61
N TYR A 175 -21.97 -2.66 -29.37
CA TYR A 175 -21.22 -3.78 -28.84
C TYR A 175 -19.72 -3.65 -29.07
N LEU A 176 -18.98 -4.07 -28.05
CA LEU A 176 -17.57 -4.41 -28.12
C LEU A 176 -17.47 -5.93 -28.26
N SER A 177 -16.80 -6.41 -29.31
CA SER A 177 -16.66 -7.84 -29.57
C SER A 177 -15.19 -8.25 -29.57
N SER A 178 -14.85 -9.32 -28.86
CA SER A 178 -13.53 -9.93 -28.88
C SER A 178 -13.19 -10.52 -30.27
N PRO A 179 -11.94 -10.95 -30.52
CA PRO A 179 -11.60 -11.76 -31.72
C PRO A 179 -12.48 -13.02 -31.88
N LYS A 180 -12.64 -13.51 -33.12
CA LYS A 180 -13.55 -14.60 -33.51
C LYS A 180 -13.00 -16.00 -33.20
N TYR A 181 -13.89 -16.93 -32.80
CA TYR A 181 -13.66 -18.38 -32.61
C TYR A 181 -12.74 -18.80 -31.45
N THR A 182 -12.85 -18.18 -30.28
CA THR A 182 -11.86 -18.42 -29.21
C THR A 182 -12.41 -18.90 -27.88
N TYR A 183 -13.68 -18.65 -27.51
CA TYR A 183 -14.11 -18.79 -26.09
C TYR A 183 -15.29 -19.75 -25.83
N ALA A 184 -15.75 -20.49 -26.85
CA ALA A 184 -16.73 -21.58 -26.72
C ALA A 184 -16.07 -22.95 -26.97
N ASP A 185 -14.90 -23.18 -26.39
CA ASP A 185 -14.05 -24.35 -26.65
C ASP A 185 -14.22 -25.46 -25.59
N GLY A 186 -15.18 -25.31 -24.68
CA GLY A 186 -15.42 -26.23 -23.58
C GLY A 186 -14.40 -26.14 -22.44
N ARG A 187 -13.58 -25.08 -22.38
CA ARG A 187 -12.65 -24.79 -21.27
C ARG A 187 -13.14 -23.60 -20.44
N TYR A 188 -12.64 -23.50 -19.21
CA TYR A 188 -12.86 -22.33 -18.38
C TYR A 188 -11.99 -21.17 -18.83
N HIS A 189 -12.62 -20.02 -19.10
CA HIS A 189 -11.99 -18.74 -19.34
C HIS A 189 -12.39 -17.75 -18.26
N HIS A 190 -11.40 -16.99 -17.77
CA HIS A 190 -11.64 -15.83 -16.92
C HIS A 190 -11.97 -14.64 -17.82
N VAL A 191 -13.16 -14.07 -17.66
CA VAL A 191 -13.62 -12.98 -18.52
C VAL A 191 -14.00 -11.77 -17.69
N VAL A 192 -13.45 -10.61 -18.06
CA VAL A 192 -13.74 -9.34 -17.40
C VAL A 192 -14.08 -8.29 -18.44
N ALA A 193 -15.22 -7.65 -18.28
CA ALA A 193 -15.60 -6.47 -19.05
C ALA A 193 -15.57 -5.23 -18.16
N THR A 194 -14.95 -4.15 -18.61
CA THR A 194 -14.84 -2.89 -17.85
C THR A 194 -15.33 -1.71 -18.68
N TYR A 195 -16.01 -0.76 -18.04
CA TYR A 195 -16.31 0.55 -18.61
C TYR A 195 -15.88 1.64 -17.61
N ASP A 196 -14.97 2.52 -18.01
CA ASP A 196 -14.39 3.58 -17.17
C ASP A 196 -15.05 4.96 -17.36
N GLY A 197 -16.26 4.97 -17.95
CA GLY A 197 -16.97 6.19 -18.33
C GLY A 197 -16.55 6.78 -19.68
N ALA A 198 -15.49 6.25 -20.31
CA ALA A 198 -15.04 6.68 -21.63
C ALA A 198 -14.64 5.52 -22.57
N THR A 199 -14.31 4.36 -22.03
CA THR A 199 -13.74 3.23 -22.77
C THR A 199 -14.30 1.91 -22.27
N LYS A 200 -14.84 1.10 -23.18
CA LYS A 200 -15.16 -0.32 -22.94
C LYS A 200 -13.91 -1.17 -23.19
N LYS A 201 -13.64 -2.16 -22.33
CA LYS A 201 -12.59 -3.16 -22.53
C LYS A 201 -13.11 -4.55 -22.21
N ILE A 202 -12.59 -5.56 -22.91
CA ILE A 202 -12.74 -6.97 -22.55
C ILE A 202 -11.36 -7.56 -22.32
N TYR A 203 -11.20 -8.23 -21.19
CA TYR A 203 -10.04 -9.04 -20.84
C TYR A 203 -10.43 -10.52 -20.83
N VAL A 204 -9.52 -11.38 -21.28
CA VAL A 204 -9.66 -12.83 -21.17
C VAL A 204 -8.36 -13.42 -20.67
N ASP A 205 -8.44 -14.25 -19.63
CA ASP A 205 -7.31 -14.94 -19.04
C ASP A 205 -6.13 -13.99 -18.75
N SER A 206 -6.43 -12.86 -18.07
CA SER A 206 -5.58 -11.68 -17.80
C SER A 206 -5.27 -10.73 -18.96
N ALA A 207 -5.38 -11.17 -20.22
CA ALA A 207 -4.97 -10.36 -21.36
C ALA A 207 -6.08 -9.40 -21.83
N LEU A 208 -5.74 -8.15 -22.12
CA LEU A 208 -6.65 -7.24 -22.82
C LEU A 208 -6.82 -7.72 -24.27
N VAL A 209 -8.03 -8.13 -24.65
CA VAL A 209 -8.29 -8.68 -25.99
C VAL A 209 -8.93 -7.68 -26.95
N VAL A 210 -9.68 -6.71 -26.43
CA VAL A 210 -10.28 -5.64 -27.25
C VAL A 210 -10.62 -4.42 -26.38
N SER A 211 -10.55 -3.23 -26.99
CA SER A 211 -10.91 -1.95 -26.38
C SER A 211 -11.60 -1.05 -27.40
N LYS A 212 -12.56 -0.22 -26.97
CA LYS A 212 -13.25 0.74 -27.81
C LYS A 212 -13.71 1.94 -26.98
N ALA A 213 -13.44 3.14 -27.48
CA ALA A 213 -14.01 4.36 -26.91
C ALA A 213 -15.55 4.30 -26.99
N ASP A 214 -16.20 4.75 -25.93
CA ASP A 214 -17.64 4.69 -25.81
C ASP A 214 -18.16 5.87 -24.96
N ALA A 215 -19.41 6.24 -25.19
CA ALA A 215 -20.10 7.30 -24.46
C ALA A 215 -21.45 6.79 -23.93
N SER A 216 -21.46 5.55 -23.43
CA SER A 216 -22.64 4.97 -22.79
C SER A 216 -23.10 5.81 -21.61
N SER A 217 -24.42 5.92 -21.46
CA SER A 217 -25.05 6.55 -20.29
C SER A 217 -24.85 5.70 -19.04
N ALA A 218 -24.98 6.34 -17.87
CA ALA A 218 -24.91 5.64 -16.59
C ALA A 218 -25.97 4.53 -16.48
N LEU A 219 -25.56 3.38 -15.93
CA LEU A 219 -26.46 2.27 -15.65
C LEU A 219 -27.16 2.50 -14.31
N THR A 220 -28.48 2.60 -14.37
CA THR A 220 -29.33 2.84 -13.20
C THR A 220 -30.13 1.61 -12.76
N ALA A 221 -30.19 0.57 -13.59
CA ALA A 221 -30.85 -0.67 -13.24
C ALA A 221 -30.08 -1.40 -12.14
N THR A 222 -30.84 -2.08 -11.27
CA THR A 222 -30.31 -2.81 -10.11
C THR A 222 -30.58 -4.30 -10.19
N THR A 223 -31.23 -4.79 -11.25
CA THR A 223 -31.51 -6.22 -11.40
C THR A 223 -30.33 -6.89 -12.11
N LEU A 224 -29.74 -7.87 -11.44
CA LEU A 224 -28.67 -8.70 -11.98
C LEU A 224 -29.24 -9.98 -12.55
N HIS A 225 -28.97 -10.24 -13.82
CA HIS A 225 -29.37 -11.44 -14.53
C HIS A 225 -28.12 -12.28 -14.79
N VAL A 226 -28.03 -13.45 -14.17
CA VAL A 226 -26.93 -14.40 -14.41
C VAL A 226 -27.45 -15.58 -15.22
N GLY A 227 -26.71 -15.95 -16.25
CA GLY A 227 -27.02 -17.06 -17.13
C GLY A 227 -28.22 -16.86 -18.08
N HIS A 228 -28.71 -15.63 -18.26
CA HIS A 228 -29.76 -15.32 -19.24
C HIS A 228 -29.78 -13.86 -19.67
N PHE A 229 -30.37 -13.63 -20.85
CA PHE A 229 -30.65 -12.29 -21.35
C PHE A 229 -31.77 -11.64 -20.51
N TYR A 230 -31.59 -10.38 -20.12
CA TYR A 230 -32.58 -9.68 -19.29
C TYR A 230 -33.98 -9.60 -19.94
N GLY A 231 -34.06 -9.58 -21.29
CA GLY A 231 -35.33 -9.62 -22.04
C GLY A 231 -35.92 -11.01 -22.25
N GLY A 232 -35.25 -12.07 -21.78
CA GLY A 232 -35.69 -13.47 -21.88
C GLY A 232 -35.33 -14.18 -23.19
N GLY A 233 -35.37 -15.51 -23.18
CA GLY A 233 -35.23 -16.36 -24.38
C GLY A 233 -33.81 -16.85 -24.70
N TYR A 234 -32.76 -16.12 -24.31
CA TYR A 234 -31.37 -16.58 -24.46
C TYR A 234 -30.82 -17.01 -23.11
N LEU A 235 -30.47 -18.29 -22.97
CA LEU A 235 -29.94 -18.88 -21.73
C LEU A 235 -28.54 -19.44 -21.92
N PHE A 236 -27.72 -19.32 -20.88
CA PHE A 236 -26.38 -19.89 -20.84
C PHE A 236 -26.43 -21.42 -20.79
N SER A 237 -25.56 -22.05 -21.59
CA SER A 237 -25.41 -23.49 -21.64
C SER A 237 -23.98 -23.85 -21.32
N GLY A 238 -23.71 -24.27 -20.09
CA GLY A 238 -22.34 -24.49 -19.63
C GLY A 238 -22.22 -24.41 -18.12
N SER A 239 -21.04 -23.99 -17.66
CA SER A 239 -20.76 -23.76 -16.24
C SER A 239 -20.35 -22.32 -16.03
N LEU A 240 -20.93 -21.70 -15.00
CA LEU A 240 -20.51 -20.39 -14.49
C LEU A 240 -19.97 -20.57 -13.08
N ASP A 241 -18.94 -19.79 -12.78
CA ASP A 241 -18.27 -19.78 -11.50
C ASP A 241 -17.85 -18.33 -11.21
N GLU A 242 -17.81 -17.96 -9.93
CA GLU A 242 -17.20 -16.70 -9.47
C GLU A 242 -17.74 -15.42 -10.14
N VAL A 243 -19.05 -15.24 -10.17
CA VAL A 243 -19.68 -14.07 -10.78
C VAL A 243 -19.55 -12.86 -9.86
N ALA A 244 -18.84 -11.82 -10.29
CA ALA A 244 -18.63 -10.59 -9.55
C ALA A 244 -19.02 -9.34 -10.35
N VAL A 245 -19.55 -8.34 -9.64
CA VAL A 245 -19.97 -7.05 -10.21
C VAL A 245 -19.36 -5.92 -9.40
N TYR A 246 -18.76 -4.94 -10.06
CA TYR A 246 -18.08 -3.79 -9.46
C TYR A 246 -18.73 -2.49 -9.93
N TYR A 247 -18.87 -1.52 -9.02
CA TYR A 247 -19.35 -0.15 -9.33
C TYR A 247 -18.25 0.77 -9.88
N HIS A 248 -17.09 0.22 -10.22
CA HIS A 248 -15.95 0.93 -10.80
C HIS A 248 -15.27 0.07 -11.87
N ALA A 249 -14.46 0.69 -12.72
CA ALA A 249 -13.66 -0.02 -13.71
C ALA A 249 -12.42 -0.67 -13.06
N LEU A 250 -12.29 -1.99 -13.15
CA LEU A 250 -11.08 -2.70 -12.75
C LEU A 250 -9.91 -2.33 -13.68
N THR A 251 -8.74 -2.17 -13.09
CA THR A 251 -7.49 -1.97 -13.82
C THR A 251 -6.97 -3.29 -14.39
N ALA A 252 -6.10 -3.22 -15.41
CA ALA A 252 -5.46 -4.40 -15.97
C ALA A 252 -4.66 -5.20 -14.92
N THR A 253 -4.08 -4.51 -13.92
CA THR A 253 -3.35 -5.13 -12.81
C THR A 253 -4.28 -5.94 -11.91
N GLN A 254 -5.46 -5.40 -11.56
CA GLN A 254 -6.47 -6.10 -10.76
C GLN A 254 -6.99 -7.34 -11.48
N VAL A 255 -7.34 -7.20 -12.77
CA VAL A 255 -7.76 -8.33 -13.62
C VAL A 255 -6.68 -9.43 -13.67
N THR A 256 -5.42 -9.05 -13.81
CA THR A 256 -4.29 -9.99 -13.80
C THR A 256 -4.13 -10.69 -12.45
N ALA A 257 -4.33 -9.95 -11.34
CA ALA A 257 -4.27 -10.50 -10.00
C ALA A 257 -5.38 -11.54 -9.76
N HIS A 258 -6.61 -11.26 -10.16
CA HIS A 258 -7.73 -12.21 -10.07
C HIS A 258 -7.45 -13.50 -10.85
N TYR A 259 -7.01 -13.38 -12.12
CA TYR A 259 -6.68 -14.54 -12.94
C TYR A 259 -5.57 -15.41 -12.33
N ASN A 260 -4.50 -14.78 -11.85
CA ASN A 260 -3.36 -15.51 -11.26
C ASN A 260 -3.75 -16.21 -9.94
N ALA A 261 -4.63 -15.60 -9.15
CA ALA A 261 -5.15 -16.20 -7.92
C ALA A 261 -5.92 -17.50 -8.18
N ALA A 262 -6.60 -17.61 -9.32
CA ALA A 262 -7.33 -18.82 -9.71
C ALA A 262 -6.45 -19.96 -10.26
N LYS A 263 -5.37 -19.62 -10.97
CA LYS A 263 -4.54 -20.60 -11.71
C LYS A 263 -3.42 -21.21 -10.91
N SER A 264 -2.94 -20.51 -9.90
CA SER A 264 -1.64 -20.86 -9.36
C SER A 264 -1.73 -21.86 -8.22
N GLY A 265 -2.74 -21.80 -7.33
CA GLY A 265 -2.59 -22.38 -5.99
C GLY A 265 -1.28 -22.02 -5.30
N ALA A 266 -0.53 -21.09 -5.88
CA ALA A 266 0.72 -20.63 -5.40
C ALA A 266 0.40 -19.90 -4.13
N PRO A 267 1.36 -19.84 -3.19
CA PRO A 267 1.23 -18.91 -2.11
C PRO A 267 1.09 -17.51 -2.75
N THR A 268 -0.14 -17.02 -2.88
CA THR A 268 -0.39 -15.72 -2.26
C THR A 268 0.14 -15.90 -0.84
N PRO A 269 1.06 -15.04 -0.36
CA PRO A 269 1.59 -15.16 1.00
C PRO A 269 0.42 -15.58 1.88
N ALA A 270 0.51 -16.80 2.46
CA ALA A 270 -0.57 -17.50 3.18
C ALA A 270 -1.41 -16.44 3.86
N PRO A 271 -2.76 -16.40 3.70
CA PRO A 271 -3.54 -15.19 3.90
C PRO A 271 -2.87 -14.52 5.04
N SER A 272 -2.22 -13.42 4.74
CA SER A 272 -2.26 -12.43 5.74
C SER A 272 -3.79 -12.22 5.83
N SER A 273 -4.51 -13.01 6.68
CA SER A 273 -5.17 -12.48 7.87
C SER A 273 -4.19 -11.39 8.17
N THR A 274 -4.38 -10.18 7.59
CA THR A 274 -3.26 -9.27 7.39
C THR A 274 -2.66 -9.24 8.73
N ALA A 275 -1.51 -9.90 8.89
CA ALA A 275 -1.20 -10.46 10.20
C ALA A 275 -0.80 -9.20 10.88
N VAL A 276 -1.78 -8.60 11.59
CA VAL A 276 -1.97 -7.15 11.42
C VAL A 276 -0.64 -6.57 11.69
N PRO A 277 -0.02 -5.85 10.72
CA PRO A 277 1.40 -5.61 10.77
C PRO A 277 1.76 -5.23 12.19
N ASN A 278 2.75 -5.92 12.76
CA ASN A 278 3.09 -5.69 14.15
C ASN A 278 3.42 -4.20 14.41
N HIS A 279 3.77 -3.47 13.35
CA HIS A 279 3.89 -2.04 13.31
C HIS A 279 3.58 -1.49 11.91
N VAL A 280 3.35 -0.18 11.80
CA VAL A 280 3.33 0.56 10.52
C VAL A 280 4.70 0.51 9.86
N MET A 281 4.82 0.78 8.55
CA MET A 281 6.13 0.74 7.92
C MET A 281 7.05 1.85 8.44
N THR A 282 8.31 1.51 8.69
CA THR A 282 9.30 2.44 9.29
C THR A 282 10.60 2.49 8.50
N ALA A 283 11.30 3.62 8.62
CA ALA A 283 12.68 3.77 8.15
C ALA A 283 13.58 4.37 9.23
N ASP A 284 14.88 4.10 9.14
CA ASP A 284 15.90 4.69 10.02
C ASP A 284 17.31 4.62 9.40
N TYR A 285 18.26 5.34 10.00
CA TYR A 285 19.68 5.23 9.69
C TYR A 285 20.33 4.07 10.45
N VAL A 286 21.11 3.25 9.73
CA VAL A 286 21.90 2.15 10.31
C VAL A 286 23.37 2.36 9.94
N ALA A 287 24.18 2.69 10.96
CA ALA A 287 25.61 3.02 10.89
C ALA A 287 26.00 4.22 10.00
N THR A 288 25.04 4.89 9.38
CA THR A 288 25.23 6.14 8.61
C THR A 288 24.59 7.31 9.35
N ASN A 289 24.98 8.55 9.03
CA ASN A 289 24.34 9.78 9.52
C ASN A 289 24.06 9.84 11.04
N GLY A 290 24.92 9.23 11.86
CA GLY A 290 24.75 9.17 13.32
C GLY A 290 23.72 8.17 13.82
N GLY A 291 23.19 7.32 12.94
CA GLY A 291 22.24 6.26 13.25
C GLY A 291 22.82 5.11 14.06
N THR A 292 21.95 4.17 14.40
CA THR A 292 22.28 3.10 15.33
C THR A 292 23.37 2.16 14.81
N THR A 293 24.16 1.63 15.75
CA THR A 293 25.16 0.56 15.50
C THR A 293 24.72 -0.77 16.10
N LYS A 294 23.45 -0.88 16.52
CA LYS A 294 22.89 -2.14 16.99
C LYS A 294 22.80 -3.14 15.84
N ALA A 295 22.96 -4.42 16.16
CA ALA A 295 22.90 -5.48 15.17
C ALA A 295 21.53 -5.47 14.45
N ALA A 296 21.55 -5.61 13.12
CA ALA A 296 20.37 -5.57 12.27
C ALA A 296 19.26 -6.55 12.71
N SER A 297 19.63 -7.73 13.23
CA SER A 297 18.67 -8.70 13.79
C SER A 297 17.84 -8.17 14.97
N THR A 298 18.35 -7.17 15.70
CA THR A 298 17.64 -6.50 16.79
C THR A 298 16.63 -5.47 16.27
N LEU A 299 16.92 -4.89 15.09
CA LEU A 299 16.12 -3.83 14.47
C LEU A 299 15.00 -4.40 13.61
N ALA A 300 15.24 -5.54 12.95
CA ALA A 300 14.34 -6.18 11.98
C ALA A 300 12.87 -6.35 12.43
N PRO A 301 12.55 -6.62 13.70
CA PRO A 301 11.15 -6.68 14.15
C PRO A 301 10.39 -5.34 14.11
N TRP A 302 11.09 -4.24 13.84
CA TRP A 302 10.59 -2.87 13.94
C TRP A 302 10.96 -1.98 12.76
N LEU A 303 11.80 -2.46 11.83
CA LEU A 303 12.41 -1.65 10.78
C LEU A 303 12.17 -2.27 9.40
N ASN A 304 11.53 -1.52 8.49
CA ASN A 304 11.30 -1.98 7.12
C ASN A 304 12.39 -1.52 6.17
N TRP A 305 12.84 -0.29 6.31
CA TRP A 305 13.86 0.33 5.46
C TRP A 305 15.01 0.89 6.29
N ALA A 306 16.24 0.71 5.82
CA ALA A 306 17.42 1.28 6.43
C ALA A 306 18.22 2.05 5.39
N SER A 307 18.50 3.32 5.65
CA SER A 307 19.64 3.98 5.00
C SER A 307 20.90 3.46 5.68
N THR A 308 21.79 2.82 4.94
CA THR A 308 22.94 2.12 5.52
C THR A 308 24.19 2.22 4.65
N SER A 309 25.33 1.81 5.20
CA SER A 309 26.60 1.77 4.49
C SER A 309 26.76 0.45 3.74
N TRP A 310 27.63 0.40 2.73
CA TRP A 310 27.90 -0.85 2.02
C TRP A 310 28.47 -1.95 2.94
N GLN A 311 29.17 -1.57 4.02
CA GLN A 311 29.75 -2.51 4.97
C GLN A 311 28.67 -3.23 5.80
N GLU A 312 27.63 -2.50 6.23
CA GLU A 312 26.54 -3.06 7.04
C GLU A 312 25.41 -3.63 6.18
N ASN A 313 25.37 -3.28 4.89
CA ASN A 313 24.33 -3.72 3.95
C ASN A 313 24.12 -5.25 3.96
N PRO A 314 25.14 -6.13 3.93
CA PRO A 314 24.92 -7.57 3.98
C PRO A 314 24.14 -8.03 5.20
N ASP A 315 24.44 -7.47 6.39
CA ASP A 315 23.77 -7.84 7.64
C ASP A 315 22.35 -7.26 7.72
N VAL A 316 22.15 -6.03 7.24
CA VAL A 316 20.83 -5.41 7.08
C VAL A 316 19.93 -6.25 6.17
N LYS A 317 20.45 -6.65 5.01
CA LYS A 317 19.73 -7.48 4.04
C LYS A 317 19.46 -8.89 4.57
N ALA A 318 20.43 -9.49 5.25
CA ALA A 318 20.27 -10.81 5.88
C ALA A 318 19.20 -10.80 6.99
N ALA A 319 19.01 -9.67 7.66
CA ALA A 319 17.95 -9.48 8.66
C ALA A 319 16.56 -9.23 8.04
N GLY A 320 16.45 -9.17 6.71
CA GLY A 320 15.18 -8.95 6.01
C GLY A 320 14.77 -7.47 5.90
N ILE A 321 15.66 -6.54 6.24
CA ILE A 321 15.42 -5.10 6.14
C ILE A 321 15.78 -4.64 4.73
N LYS A 322 14.97 -3.77 4.13
CA LYS A 322 15.27 -3.16 2.83
C LYS A 322 16.37 -2.11 2.99
N ALA A 323 17.32 -2.07 2.08
CA ALA A 323 18.47 -1.16 2.17
C ALA A 323 18.39 -0.04 1.13
N MET A 324 18.58 1.19 1.59
CA MET A 324 18.71 2.39 0.75
C MET A 324 20.15 2.86 0.74
N PHE A 325 20.68 3.16 -0.45
CA PHE A 325 21.97 3.81 -0.60
C PHE A 325 21.80 5.31 -0.79
N TYR A 326 22.30 6.10 0.15
CA TYR A 326 22.25 7.56 0.05
C TYR A 326 23.22 8.09 -1.01
N THR A 327 22.70 8.92 -1.92
CA THR A 327 23.47 9.67 -2.91
C THR A 327 22.93 11.08 -3.03
N ASP A 328 23.79 12.03 -3.39
CA ASP A 328 23.41 13.43 -3.65
C ASP A 328 24.02 13.88 -4.98
N PRO A 329 23.54 13.37 -6.13
CA PRO A 329 24.09 13.78 -7.43
C PRO A 329 23.86 15.27 -7.73
N ASN A 330 22.96 15.91 -6.99
CA ASN A 330 22.43 17.24 -7.26
C ASN A 330 23.22 18.35 -6.54
N ARG A 331 23.97 18.01 -5.50
CA ARG A 331 24.86 18.94 -4.81
C ARG A 331 26.19 18.28 -4.43
N GLN A 332 27.29 18.86 -4.90
CA GLN A 332 28.64 18.31 -4.66
C GLN A 332 29.63 19.38 -4.19
N GLN A 333 30.53 19.03 -3.29
CA GLN A 333 31.63 19.88 -2.81
C GLN A 333 32.99 19.17 -2.92
N PRO A 334 34.12 19.90 -2.87
CA PRO A 334 35.44 19.29 -2.87
C PRO A 334 35.58 18.22 -1.79
N GLY A 335 35.92 17.00 -2.21
CA GLY A 335 36.07 15.83 -1.34
C GLY A 335 34.89 14.85 -1.40
N ASP A 336 33.77 15.24 -1.99
CA ASP A 336 32.66 14.32 -2.24
C ASP A 336 32.98 13.35 -3.38
N PRO A 337 32.39 12.14 -3.40
CA PRO A 337 32.70 11.10 -4.38
C PRO A 337 32.44 11.51 -5.85
N MET A 338 31.46 12.38 -6.11
CA MET A 338 31.11 12.81 -7.47
C MET A 338 31.60 14.23 -7.78
N TYR A 339 32.42 14.83 -6.91
CA TYR A 339 33.03 16.12 -7.21
C TYR A 339 34.15 15.97 -8.23
N THR A 340 34.08 16.74 -9.31
CA THR A 340 34.99 16.64 -10.46
C THR A 340 35.53 18.01 -10.92
N SER A 341 36.60 17.97 -11.72
CA SER A 341 37.10 19.13 -12.45
C SER A 341 36.39 19.37 -13.79
N ASP A 342 35.56 18.42 -14.24
CA ASP A 342 34.73 18.59 -15.44
C ASP A 342 33.67 19.66 -15.19
N GLU A 343 33.85 20.85 -15.76
CA GLU A 343 32.92 21.97 -15.59
C GLU A 343 31.50 21.61 -16.05
N THR A 344 31.32 20.69 -17.00
CA THR A 344 30.00 20.38 -17.56
C THR A 344 29.06 19.73 -16.55
N THR A 345 29.54 19.28 -15.38
CA THR A 345 28.69 18.70 -14.34
C THR A 345 28.00 19.73 -13.46
N PHE A 346 28.48 20.98 -13.44
CA PHE A 346 27.96 22.04 -12.59
C PHE A 346 26.90 22.86 -13.32
N ALA A 347 25.99 23.47 -12.56
CA ALA A 347 25.14 24.54 -13.06
C ALA A 347 25.86 25.90 -12.96
N HIS A 348 25.62 26.77 -13.94
CA HIS A 348 26.27 28.07 -14.02
C HIS A 348 25.27 29.22 -14.16
N THR A 349 25.68 30.39 -13.69
CA THR A 349 25.02 31.65 -14.01
C THR A 349 25.24 32.02 -15.48
N CYS A 350 24.50 33.00 -16.01
CA CYS A 350 24.73 33.47 -17.37
C CYS A 350 26.13 34.11 -17.59
N GLY A 351 26.83 34.45 -16.51
CA GLY A 351 28.22 34.90 -16.55
C GLY A 351 29.25 33.75 -16.54
N GLY A 352 28.81 32.49 -16.50
CA GLY A 352 29.67 31.30 -16.50
C GLY A 352 30.24 30.92 -15.14
N SER A 353 29.84 31.57 -14.04
CA SER A 353 30.27 31.20 -12.69
C SER A 353 29.45 30.02 -12.17
N ARG A 354 30.11 29.05 -11.52
CA ARG A 354 29.42 27.94 -10.82
C ARG A 354 28.47 28.49 -9.76
N ILE A 355 27.32 27.85 -9.62
CA ILE A 355 26.32 28.19 -8.60
C ILE A 355 26.60 27.39 -7.33
N LYS A 356 26.50 28.05 -6.17
CA LYS A 356 26.73 27.45 -4.85
C LYS A 356 25.46 27.40 -4.02
N SER A 357 25.43 26.50 -3.04
CA SER A 357 24.45 26.56 -1.96
C SER A 357 24.73 27.76 -1.03
N THR A 358 23.67 28.42 -0.58
CA THR A 358 23.70 29.45 0.47
C THR A 358 23.61 28.84 1.87
N TYR A 359 23.23 27.57 1.97
CA TYR A 359 23.17 26.80 3.21
C TYR A 359 24.54 26.16 3.53
N ILE A 360 25.12 25.44 2.58
CA ILE A 360 26.47 24.86 2.68
C ILE A 360 27.36 25.51 1.63
N THR A 361 28.13 26.52 2.03
CA THR A 361 28.85 27.41 1.09
C THR A 361 29.98 26.75 0.29
N SER A 362 30.39 25.54 0.67
CA SER A 362 31.34 24.69 -0.08
C SER A 362 30.69 23.89 -1.20
N GLN A 363 29.37 23.73 -1.16
CA GLN A 363 28.59 22.87 -2.06
C GLN A 363 28.17 23.63 -3.31
N TYR A 364 28.29 22.96 -4.46
CA TYR A 364 27.89 23.46 -5.77
C TYR A 364 26.61 22.79 -6.25
N LEU A 365 25.78 23.57 -6.94
CA LEU A 365 24.63 23.04 -7.68
C LEU A 365 25.13 22.28 -8.90
N MET A 366 24.72 21.01 -9.02
CA MET A 366 25.01 20.17 -10.17
C MET A 366 23.91 20.33 -11.23
N SER A 367 24.24 20.08 -12.50
CA SER A 367 23.28 20.19 -13.60
C SER A 367 22.65 18.83 -13.92
N PRO A 368 21.33 18.64 -13.74
CA PRO A 368 20.66 17.38 -14.08
C PRO A 368 20.62 17.11 -15.59
N ALA A 369 20.83 18.15 -16.41
CA ALA A 369 20.96 18.02 -17.87
C ALA A 369 22.31 17.43 -18.31
N SER A 370 23.31 17.37 -17.41
CA SER A 370 24.66 16.95 -17.75
C SER A 370 24.77 15.43 -17.91
N SER A 371 25.15 14.98 -19.10
CA SER A 371 25.45 13.57 -19.38
C SER A 371 26.68 13.06 -18.63
N SER A 372 27.66 13.94 -18.40
CA SER A 372 28.87 13.61 -17.61
C SER A 372 28.50 13.36 -16.15
N MET A 373 27.68 14.23 -15.55
CA MET A 373 27.21 14.05 -14.17
C MET A 373 26.40 12.75 -14.05
N ARG A 374 25.46 12.47 -14.96
CA ARG A 374 24.67 11.21 -14.94
C ARG A 374 25.57 9.97 -15.05
N THR A 375 26.64 10.05 -15.84
CA THR A 375 27.63 8.96 -15.97
C THR A 375 28.42 8.79 -14.67
N GLN A 376 28.83 9.88 -14.03
CA GLN A 376 29.52 9.84 -12.74
C GLN A 376 28.63 9.26 -11.64
N TRP A 377 27.35 9.63 -11.60
CA TRP A 377 26.40 9.06 -10.63
C TRP A 377 26.24 7.55 -10.81
N LYS A 378 26.06 7.08 -12.05
CA LYS A 378 26.02 5.64 -12.38
C LYS A 378 27.26 4.90 -11.91
N ASN A 379 28.44 5.46 -12.18
CA ASN A 379 29.71 4.86 -11.78
C ASN A 379 29.82 4.81 -10.25
N TYR A 380 29.46 5.88 -9.56
CA TYR A 380 29.46 5.93 -8.10
C TYR A 380 28.51 4.88 -7.49
N VAL A 381 27.28 4.79 -7.99
CA VAL A 381 26.32 3.75 -7.56
C VAL A 381 26.87 2.35 -7.82
N ALA A 382 27.47 2.11 -8.98
CA ALA A 382 28.05 0.81 -9.32
C ALA A 382 29.25 0.45 -8.43
N GLU A 383 30.13 1.41 -8.15
CA GLU A 383 31.30 1.24 -7.27
C GLU A 383 30.89 0.90 -5.84
N GLU A 384 29.88 1.58 -5.30
CA GLU A 384 29.37 1.37 -3.94
C GLU A 384 28.36 0.21 -3.83
N SER A 385 28.05 -0.44 -4.95
CA SER A 385 27.26 -1.68 -4.98
C SER A 385 28.13 -2.95 -4.94
N ASP A 386 29.46 -2.85 -5.00
CA ASP A 386 30.37 -4.00 -4.93
C ASP A 386 30.31 -4.67 -3.54
N GLY A 387 29.64 -5.83 -3.46
CA GLY A 387 29.42 -6.57 -2.22
C GLY A 387 28.18 -6.13 -1.42
N ALA A 388 27.38 -5.20 -1.96
CA ALA A 388 26.13 -4.74 -1.38
C ALA A 388 24.94 -5.06 -2.30
N THR A 389 23.74 -5.12 -1.73
CA THR A 389 22.48 -5.24 -2.47
C THR A 389 21.52 -4.16 -1.99
N TRP A 390 21.21 -3.22 -2.88
CA TRP A 390 20.35 -2.08 -2.59
C TRP A 390 18.94 -2.34 -3.12
N ASP A 391 17.92 -2.07 -2.30
CA ASP A 391 16.51 -2.06 -2.75
C ASP A 391 16.16 -0.76 -3.47
N ALA A 392 16.84 0.33 -3.11
CA ALA A 392 16.70 1.62 -3.76
C ALA A 392 17.97 2.46 -3.60
N ILE A 393 18.21 3.33 -4.57
CA ILE A 393 19.12 4.47 -4.44
C ILE A 393 18.31 5.65 -3.94
N PHE A 394 18.73 6.23 -2.84
CA PHE A 394 18.14 7.44 -2.32
C PHE A 394 18.83 8.63 -3.01
N GLU A 395 18.05 9.44 -3.71
CA GLU A 395 18.54 10.61 -4.44
C GLU A 395 18.19 11.89 -3.69
N ASP A 396 19.19 12.54 -3.13
CA ASP A 396 19.01 13.76 -2.36
C ASP A 396 18.88 15.02 -3.25
N ASP A 397 18.24 16.07 -2.72
CA ASP A 397 18.06 17.38 -3.35
C ASP A 397 17.54 17.32 -4.81
N THR A 398 16.66 16.36 -5.10
CA THR A 398 16.22 16.07 -6.47
C THR A 398 15.39 17.21 -7.03
N ASN A 399 15.68 17.64 -8.28
CA ASN A 399 14.96 18.72 -8.98
C ASN A 399 14.91 20.06 -8.19
N ASP A 400 15.75 20.24 -7.17
CA ASP A 400 15.78 21.44 -6.34
C ASP A 400 16.80 22.46 -6.84
N VAL A 401 16.38 23.73 -6.92
CA VAL A 401 17.25 24.90 -7.18
C VAL A 401 17.18 25.95 -6.06
N LEU A 402 16.53 25.63 -4.94
CA LEU A 402 16.41 26.48 -3.77
C LEU A 402 17.75 26.62 -3.03
N TYR A 403 17.83 27.66 -2.19
CA TYR A 403 19.02 27.98 -1.40
C TYR A 403 20.31 28.06 -2.23
N THR A 404 20.24 28.65 -3.41
CA THR A 404 21.38 28.82 -4.31
C THR A 404 21.81 30.29 -4.41
N THR A 405 23.08 30.54 -4.69
CA THR A 405 23.62 31.91 -4.83
C THR A 405 23.08 32.64 -6.07
N ALA A 406 22.53 31.91 -7.04
CA ALA A 406 21.91 32.41 -8.26
C ALA A 406 21.12 31.29 -8.93
N THR A 407 20.12 31.66 -9.73
CA THR A 407 19.39 30.74 -10.61
C THR A 407 20.25 30.34 -11.83
N PRO A 408 20.23 29.07 -12.28
CA PRO A 408 20.92 28.65 -13.52
C PRO A 408 20.48 29.46 -14.73
N CYS A 409 21.40 29.73 -15.66
CA CYS A 409 21.12 30.57 -16.83
C CYS A 409 20.01 30.01 -17.74
N ASP A 410 19.96 28.69 -17.84
CA ASP A 410 19.06 27.89 -18.67
C ASP A 410 17.85 27.36 -17.88
N TYR A 411 17.61 27.89 -16.69
CA TYR A 411 16.54 27.42 -15.82
C TYR A 411 15.15 27.80 -16.33
N SER A 412 14.31 26.78 -16.46
CA SER A 412 12.86 26.88 -16.32
C SER A 412 12.40 25.67 -15.51
N ALA A 413 11.35 25.81 -14.70
CA ALA A 413 10.86 24.69 -13.89
C ALA A 413 10.54 23.45 -14.75
N PRO A 414 9.86 23.55 -15.92
CA PRO A 414 9.62 22.38 -16.78
C PRO A 414 10.89 21.75 -17.37
N SER A 415 11.88 22.56 -17.78
CA SER A 415 13.12 22.03 -18.36
C SER A 415 14.01 21.36 -17.31
N TRP A 416 14.04 21.91 -16.09
CA TRP A 416 14.77 21.35 -14.96
C TRP A 416 14.15 20.03 -14.49
N LEU A 417 12.81 19.98 -14.39
CA LEU A 417 12.07 18.75 -14.08
C LEU A 417 12.31 17.67 -15.13
N SER A 418 12.20 18.01 -16.43
CA SER A 418 12.48 17.04 -17.51
C SER A 418 13.92 16.54 -17.48
N SER A 419 14.88 17.42 -17.14
CA SER A 419 16.27 17.03 -16.99
C SER A 419 16.48 16.09 -15.80
N SER A 420 15.80 16.35 -14.68
CA SER A 420 15.83 15.50 -13.47
C SER A 420 15.22 14.13 -13.75
N GLN A 421 14.04 14.06 -14.37
CA GLN A 421 13.45 12.78 -14.82
C GLN A 421 14.39 11.98 -15.74
N GLY A 422 15.11 12.68 -16.62
CA GLY A 422 16.13 12.07 -17.47
C GLY A 422 17.36 11.56 -16.70
N GLN A 423 17.70 12.19 -15.58
CA GLN A 423 18.72 11.74 -14.64
C GLN A 423 18.26 10.48 -13.91
N ASP A 424 17.05 10.45 -13.35
CA ASP A 424 16.47 9.28 -12.68
C ASP A 424 16.40 8.08 -13.64
N SER A 425 15.85 8.32 -14.83
CA SER A 425 15.70 7.30 -15.88
C SER A 425 17.05 6.76 -16.34
N SER A 426 18.14 7.52 -16.15
CA SER A 426 19.46 7.07 -16.51
C SER A 426 19.91 5.89 -15.64
N LEU A 427 19.52 5.83 -14.36
CA LEU A 427 19.86 4.70 -13.47
C LEU A 427 19.01 3.44 -13.70
N SER A 428 17.95 3.52 -14.52
CA SER A 428 17.09 2.38 -14.83
C SER A 428 17.89 1.14 -15.28
N PRO A 429 17.56 -0.08 -14.79
CA PRO A 429 16.38 -0.43 -13.98
C PRO A 429 16.55 -0.25 -12.46
N THR A 430 17.63 0.38 -11.99
CA THR A 430 17.89 0.56 -10.56
C THR A 430 16.79 1.42 -9.92
N PRO A 431 16.12 0.94 -8.86
CA PRO A 431 15.04 1.69 -8.24
C PRO A 431 15.54 2.94 -7.49
N ILE A 432 14.75 4.02 -7.54
CA ILE A 432 15.06 5.31 -6.90
C ILE A 432 13.99 5.67 -5.89
N ILE A 433 14.41 6.27 -4.77
CA ILE A 433 13.56 7.05 -3.89
C ILE A 433 14.14 8.47 -3.87
N TYR A 434 13.38 9.46 -4.30
CA TYR A 434 13.87 10.84 -4.36
C TYR A 434 13.56 11.60 -3.07
N ASN A 435 14.43 12.52 -2.68
CA ASN A 435 14.14 13.52 -1.65
C ASN A 435 13.56 14.78 -2.28
N GLY A 436 12.53 15.35 -1.65
CA GLY A 436 12.07 16.68 -1.98
C GLY A 436 10.56 16.85 -2.08
N LEU A 437 9.74 15.90 -1.63
CA LEU A 437 8.26 15.99 -1.75
C LEU A 437 7.63 17.27 -1.16
N GLN A 438 8.35 17.99 -0.30
CA GLN A 438 7.97 19.30 0.23
C GLN A 438 8.07 20.47 -0.77
N ILE A 439 8.66 20.25 -1.95
CA ILE A 439 8.79 21.25 -3.01
C ILE A 439 7.66 21.04 -4.03
N ASP A 440 7.11 22.14 -4.55
CA ASP A 440 6.02 22.13 -5.53
C ASP A 440 6.35 21.27 -6.77
N ASP A 441 5.32 20.60 -7.31
CA ASP A 441 5.36 19.76 -8.52
C ASP A 441 6.34 18.57 -8.50
N GLN A 442 7.00 18.27 -7.38
CA GLN A 442 7.99 17.20 -7.29
C GLN A 442 7.44 15.80 -7.55
N MET A 443 6.16 15.59 -7.28
CA MET A 443 5.48 14.34 -7.61
C MET A 443 5.51 14.00 -9.10
N ALA A 444 5.79 14.95 -9.98
CA ALA A 444 5.98 14.68 -11.41
C ALA A 444 7.18 13.74 -11.69
N LEU A 445 8.14 13.62 -10.77
CA LEU A 445 9.25 12.65 -10.85
C LEU A 445 8.75 11.19 -10.84
N ASN A 446 7.57 10.92 -10.28
CA ASN A 446 6.95 9.59 -10.26
C ASN A 446 6.67 8.99 -11.65
N SER A 447 6.68 9.83 -12.70
CA SER A 447 6.53 9.38 -14.09
C SER A 447 7.74 8.57 -14.59
N SER A 448 8.91 8.70 -13.96
CA SER A 448 10.07 7.85 -14.21
C SER A 448 9.78 6.41 -13.73
N SER A 449 9.91 5.43 -14.64
CA SER A 449 9.49 4.04 -14.38
C SER A 449 10.21 3.35 -13.22
N ASN A 450 11.44 3.76 -12.90
CA ASN A 450 12.26 3.22 -11.82
C ASN A 450 12.12 3.98 -10.49
N VAL A 451 11.32 5.05 -10.44
CA VAL A 451 11.04 5.75 -9.17
C VAL A 451 10.02 4.97 -8.36
N LEU A 452 10.41 4.50 -7.18
CA LEU A 452 9.54 3.77 -6.24
C LEU A 452 8.68 4.70 -5.39
N GLY A 453 9.16 5.92 -5.14
CA GLY A 453 8.46 6.92 -4.34
C GLY A 453 9.39 8.05 -3.93
N GLY A 454 8.99 8.80 -2.91
CA GLY A 454 9.73 9.97 -2.45
C GLY A 454 9.65 10.18 -0.95
N MET A 455 10.57 11.01 -0.46
CA MET A 455 10.64 11.46 0.92
C MET A 455 10.17 12.91 1.06
N TYR A 456 9.34 13.14 2.08
CA TYR A 456 8.94 14.45 2.56
C TYR A 456 9.72 14.76 3.83
N GLU A 457 10.60 15.75 3.77
CA GLU A 457 11.38 16.18 4.94
C GLU A 457 10.66 17.18 5.81
N GLY A 458 10.90 17.11 7.12
CA GLY A 458 10.18 17.95 8.06
C GLY A 458 8.72 17.55 8.06
N CYS A 459 8.47 16.26 8.15
CA CYS A 459 7.13 15.72 8.10
C CYS A 459 6.51 15.84 9.51
N TYR A 460 5.46 16.65 9.66
CA TYR A 460 4.79 17.02 10.93
C TYR A 460 5.65 17.74 11.99
N SER A 461 6.97 17.61 11.95
CA SER A 461 7.93 18.11 12.93
C SER A 461 9.28 18.33 12.26
N ASP A 462 9.88 19.52 12.40
CA ASP A 462 11.04 19.91 11.59
C ASP A 462 12.31 20.23 12.39
N SER A 463 12.18 20.67 13.63
CA SER A 463 13.35 20.95 14.47
C SER A 463 12.99 21.01 15.95
N THR A 464 14.00 21.01 16.82
CA THR A 464 13.83 21.22 18.27
C THR A 464 13.15 22.56 18.61
N THR A 465 13.26 23.54 17.71
CA THR A 465 12.63 24.86 17.87
C THR A 465 11.17 24.84 17.42
N TYR A 466 10.86 23.98 16.45
CA TYR A 466 9.54 23.82 15.85
C TYR A 466 9.11 22.34 15.91
N PRO A 467 8.85 21.82 17.13
CA PRO A 467 8.62 20.39 17.37
C PRO A 467 7.29 19.88 16.77
N LYS A 468 6.46 20.80 16.25
CA LYS A 468 5.22 20.52 15.53
C LYS A 468 5.08 21.59 14.44
N ILE A 469 4.91 21.18 13.20
CA ILE A 469 4.75 22.10 12.08
C ILE A 469 3.33 22.63 12.06
N TRP A 470 3.29 23.93 11.79
CA TRP A 470 2.15 24.81 11.92
C TRP A 470 1.34 24.75 10.63
N ASP A 471 0.08 24.34 10.75
CA ASP A 471 -1.02 24.53 9.79
C ASP A 471 -0.79 25.45 8.57
N ASP A 472 -1.28 24.97 7.43
CA ASP A 472 -1.56 25.67 6.16
C ASP A 472 -0.47 26.67 5.63
N PRO A 473 0.22 26.36 4.52
CA PRO A 473 -0.04 25.27 3.58
C PRO A 473 0.65 23.94 3.92
N TYR A 474 1.63 23.93 4.82
CA TYR A 474 2.55 22.80 4.96
C TYR A 474 1.90 21.49 5.40
N TRP A 475 1.11 21.52 6.48
CA TRP A 475 0.46 20.31 6.98
C TRP A 475 -0.58 19.76 5.97
N LEU A 476 -1.36 20.65 5.34
CA LEU A 476 -2.34 20.23 4.33
C LEU A 476 -1.67 19.67 3.07
N ASN A 477 -0.60 20.32 2.61
CA ASN A 477 0.16 19.89 1.45
C ASN A 477 0.73 18.49 1.65
N MET A 478 1.31 18.23 2.82
CA MET A 478 1.90 16.93 3.14
C MET A 478 0.84 15.83 3.26
N GLU A 479 -0.28 16.06 3.95
CA GLU A 479 -1.39 15.08 4.00
C GLU A 479 -1.95 14.78 2.60
N ASN A 480 -2.09 15.80 1.75
CA ASN A 480 -2.53 15.61 0.37
C ASN A 480 -1.47 14.93 -0.50
N THR A 481 -0.19 15.17 -0.22
CA THR A 481 0.93 14.48 -0.89
C THR A 481 0.92 13.00 -0.55
N GLU A 482 0.71 12.63 0.73
CA GLU A 482 0.59 11.24 1.16
C GLU A 482 -0.56 10.51 0.43
N LEU A 483 -1.75 11.13 0.38
CA LEU A 483 -2.90 10.60 -0.37
C LEU A 483 -2.59 10.42 -1.86
N ALA A 484 -1.93 11.41 -2.48
CA ALA A 484 -1.59 11.36 -3.89
C ALA A 484 -0.53 10.27 -4.20
N MET A 485 0.47 10.10 -3.32
CA MET A 485 1.49 9.06 -3.46
C MET A 485 0.87 7.66 -3.32
N ALA A 486 -0.01 7.47 -2.34
CA ALA A 486 -0.76 6.23 -2.17
C ALA A 486 -1.63 5.92 -3.40
N LYS A 487 -2.35 6.91 -3.94
CA LYS A 487 -3.14 6.77 -5.17
C LYS A 487 -2.29 6.43 -6.39
N ALA A 488 -1.06 6.95 -6.46
CA ALA A 488 -0.11 6.63 -7.52
C ALA A 488 0.59 5.28 -7.35
N GLY A 489 0.35 4.56 -6.24
CA GLY A 489 1.03 3.31 -5.91
C GLY A 489 2.53 3.51 -5.62
N LYS A 490 2.90 4.68 -5.08
CA LYS A 490 4.28 5.09 -4.79
C LYS A 490 4.52 5.18 -3.29
N LEU A 491 5.74 4.91 -2.85
CA LEU A 491 6.14 5.04 -1.44
C LEU A 491 6.12 6.52 -1.02
N PHE A 492 5.54 6.78 0.14
CA PHE A 492 5.62 8.06 0.83
C PHE A 492 6.44 7.88 2.09
N ILE A 493 7.66 8.45 2.13
CA ILE A 493 8.51 8.43 3.32
C ILE A 493 8.37 9.76 4.05
N CYS A 494 7.86 9.70 5.27
CA CYS A 494 7.63 10.85 6.11
C CYS A 494 8.77 11.00 7.12
N LEU A 495 9.72 11.91 6.87
CA LEU A 495 10.85 12.17 7.77
C LEU A 495 10.57 13.33 8.72
N GLY A 496 10.22 13.03 9.97
CA GLY A 496 10.20 14.01 11.07
C GLY A 496 11.62 14.30 11.57
N ARG A 497 11.99 15.59 11.67
CA ARG A 497 13.38 16.04 11.92
C ARG A 497 13.63 16.66 13.29
N ASP A 498 12.68 16.55 14.21
CA ASP A 498 12.91 16.99 15.59
C ASP A 498 13.81 16.00 16.34
N THR A 499 14.92 16.50 16.88
CA THR A 499 15.93 15.71 17.61
C THR A 499 15.76 15.80 19.14
N THR A 500 14.69 16.44 19.62
CA THR A 500 14.33 16.48 21.04
C THR A 500 14.27 15.07 21.60
N SER A 501 14.72 14.89 22.86
CA SER A 501 14.68 13.58 23.51
C SER A 501 13.26 12.98 23.45
N ALA A 502 13.15 11.79 22.86
CA ALA A 502 11.87 11.13 22.60
C ALA A 502 11.07 10.92 23.89
N SER A 503 11.73 10.68 25.03
CA SER A 503 11.07 10.48 26.33
C SER A 503 10.41 11.75 26.88
N SER A 504 10.84 12.93 26.42
CA SER A 504 10.23 14.23 26.77
C SER A 504 9.28 14.77 25.71
N ALA A 505 9.38 14.31 24.46
CA ALA A 505 8.63 14.81 23.31
C ALA A 505 7.28 14.10 23.08
N VAL A 506 6.69 13.49 24.11
CA VAL A 506 5.47 12.65 23.99
C VAL A 506 4.31 13.39 23.30
N ASP A 507 4.12 14.67 23.61
CA ASP A 507 3.05 15.46 23.02
C ASP A 507 3.27 15.79 21.54
N ALA A 508 4.52 15.95 21.10
CA ALA A 508 4.88 16.14 19.69
C ALA A 508 4.71 14.83 18.91
N ARG A 509 5.23 13.73 19.46
CA ARG A 509 5.08 12.37 18.93
C ARG A 509 3.61 11.97 18.70
N LEU A 510 2.74 12.24 19.68
CA LEU A 510 1.30 12.00 19.52
C LEU A 510 0.68 12.86 18.41
N TYR A 511 1.16 14.09 18.20
CA TYR A 511 0.71 14.93 17.09
C TYR A 511 1.17 14.37 15.74
N VAL A 512 2.44 13.98 15.61
CA VAL A 512 3.00 13.33 14.42
C VAL A 512 2.20 12.07 14.08
N TYR A 513 2.07 11.16 15.04
CA TYR A 513 1.46 9.86 14.78
C TYR A 513 -0.05 9.94 14.50
N ALA A 514 -0.78 10.81 15.22
CA ALA A 514 -2.19 11.04 14.94
C ALA A 514 -2.39 11.62 13.54
N SER A 515 -1.50 12.51 13.11
CA SER A 515 -1.57 13.11 11.78
C SER A 515 -1.23 12.08 10.69
N PHE A 516 -0.14 11.33 10.83
CA PHE A 516 0.18 10.21 9.95
C PHE A 516 -1.02 9.28 9.76
N LEU A 517 -1.67 8.84 10.84
CA LEU A 517 -2.85 7.97 10.76
C LEU A 517 -4.09 8.63 10.11
N LEU A 518 -4.14 9.92 9.80
CA LEU A 518 -5.28 10.50 9.08
C LEU A 518 -5.32 10.02 7.64
N THR A 519 -4.18 10.02 6.95
CA THR A 519 -4.12 9.70 5.52
C THR A 519 -3.23 8.52 5.18
N TRP A 520 -2.63 7.85 6.17
CA TRP A 520 -1.76 6.71 5.93
C TRP A 520 -2.40 5.60 5.10
N ALA A 521 -1.54 4.97 4.30
CA ALA A 521 -1.83 3.79 3.50
C ALA A 521 -0.87 2.67 3.88
N GLN A 522 -1.43 1.51 4.25
CA GLN A 522 -0.69 0.40 4.83
C GLN A 522 0.52 -0.08 3.99
N THR A 523 0.42 -0.01 2.67
CA THR A 523 1.43 -0.56 1.74
C THR A 523 2.45 0.46 1.24
N SER A 524 2.26 1.75 1.52
CA SER A 524 3.06 2.81 0.91
C SER A 524 3.53 3.90 1.88
N SER A 525 2.88 4.08 3.02
CA SER A 525 3.25 5.08 4.00
C SER A 525 4.32 4.57 4.97
N ILE A 526 5.45 5.27 5.01
CA ILE A 526 6.61 4.94 5.84
C ILE A 526 6.85 6.10 6.82
N LEU A 527 6.87 5.80 8.11
CA LEU A 527 7.20 6.77 9.15
C LEU A 527 8.70 6.68 9.50
N TRP A 528 9.40 7.82 9.41
CA TRP A 528 10.79 7.97 9.82
C TRP A 528 10.89 9.15 10.77
N GLU A 529 11.27 8.92 12.01
CA GLU A 529 11.39 9.98 13.01
C GLU A 529 12.86 10.16 13.43
N SER A 530 13.22 11.35 13.91
CA SER A 530 14.59 11.67 14.35
C SER A 530 14.70 12.00 15.85
N TYR A 531 13.63 11.80 16.62
CA TYR A 531 13.60 12.13 18.05
C TYR A 531 14.73 11.42 18.81
N GLY A 532 15.50 12.16 19.61
CA GLY A 532 16.70 11.63 20.25
C GLY A 532 16.44 10.41 21.14
N THR A 533 17.21 9.35 20.92
CA THR A 533 17.15 8.09 21.69
C THR A 533 18.54 7.68 22.18
N SER A 534 18.62 6.82 23.21
CA SER A 534 19.93 6.43 23.76
C SER A 534 20.66 5.40 22.89
N SER A 535 19.91 4.64 22.09
CA SER A 535 20.44 3.68 21.12
C SER A 535 20.74 4.28 19.74
N ALA A 536 20.40 5.55 19.51
CA ALA A 536 20.34 6.18 18.18
C ALA A 536 19.49 5.40 17.16
N PHE A 537 18.54 4.58 17.65
CA PHE A 537 17.48 3.97 16.85
C PHE A 537 16.21 4.74 17.13
N ASN A 538 15.62 5.34 16.10
CA ASN A 538 14.56 6.33 16.20
C ASN A 538 13.17 5.77 15.86
N VAL A 539 13.01 4.44 15.83
CA VAL A 539 11.69 3.81 15.75
C VAL A 539 11.02 3.82 17.13
N LEU A 540 9.92 4.58 17.25
CA LEU A 540 9.25 4.87 18.52
C LEU A 540 8.02 3.95 18.75
N PRO A 541 7.59 3.69 20.01
CA PRO A 541 6.55 2.69 20.32
C PRO A 541 5.16 2.90 19.72
N GLU A 542 4.82 4.12 19.31
CA GLU A 542 3.57 4.47 18.62
C GLU A 542 3.37 3.68 17.34
N VAL A 543 4.46 3.34 16.62
CA VAL A 543 4.41 2.56 15.38
C VAL A 543 3.73 1.21 15.55
N LYS A 544 3.69 0.66 16.78
CA LYS A 544 3.02 -0.60 17.08
C LYS A 544 1.51 -0.52 16.92
N LEU A 545 0.93 0.69 16.96
CA LEU A 545 -0.50 0.89 16.76
C LEU A 545 -0.82 0.91 15.28
N VAL A 546 -1.44 -0.13 14.77
CA VAL A 546 -1.89 -0.23 13.38
C VAL A 546 -3.40 -0.06 13.29
N ALA A 547 -3.85 0.93 12.51
CA ALA A 547 -5.25 1.27 12.33
C ALA A 547 -5.76 0.77 10.97
N MET A 548 -6.69 -0.19 10.99
CA MET A 548 -7.16 -0.91 9.81
C MET A 548 -8.64 -0.63 9.56
N ASN A 549 -9.08 -0.88 8.32
CA ASN A 549 -10.49 -0.84 7.92
C ASN A 549 -11.11 0.54 8.26
N PRO A 550 -10.64 1.62 7.61
CA PRO A 550 -11.19 2.95 7.85
C PRO A 550 -12.68 2.95 7.52
N LEU A 551 -13.50 3.60 8.36
CA LEU A 551 -14.96 3.64 8.18
C LEU A 551 -15.38 4.45 6.94
N VAL A 552 -14.49 5.33 6.49
CA VAL A 552 -14.58 6.07 5.24
C VAL A 552 -13.34 5.74 4.42
N ALA A 553 -13.53 5.46 3.13
CA ALA A 553 -12.44 5.20 2.20
C ALA A 553 -11.41 6.35 2.21
N ALA A 554 -10.19 6.07 1.77
CA ALA A 554 -9.16 7.09 1.67
C ALA A 554 -9.67 8.27 0.84
N PRO A 555 -9.66 9.49 1.39
CA PRO A 555 -10.20 10.64 0.68
C PRO A 555 -9.29 11.03 -0.49
N THR A 556 -9.84 11.73 -1.48
CA THR A 556 -9.04 12.37 -2.52
C THR A 556 -8.24 13.57 -2.01
N ASP A 557 -8.73 14.21 -0.94
CA ASP A 557 -8.12 15.39 -0.32
C ASP A 557 -8.48 15.42 1.18
N VAL A 558 -7.50 15.82 2.00
CA VAL A 558 -7.60 15.83 3.47
C VAL A 558 -8.71 16.74 3.99
N SER A 559 -9.13 17.77 3.24
CA SER A 559 -10.24 18.67 3.60
C SER A 559 -11.55 17.94 3.84
N SER A 560 -11.77 16.79 3.19
CA SER A 560 -12.95 15.94 3.41
C SER A 560 -12.99 15.29 4.80
N LEU A 561 -11.85 15.19 5.49
CA LEU A 561 -11.76 14.73 6.88
C LEU A 561 -11.96 15.87 7.88
N LYS A 562 -12.12 17.11 7.43
CA LYS A 562 -12.35 18.27 8.29
C LYS A 562 -13.76 18.22 8.85
N THR A 563 -13.85 18.21 10.17
CA THR A 563 -15.12 18.26 10.89
C THR A 563 -15.66 19.69 10.94
N SER A 564 -16.96 19.83 11.21
CA SER A 564 -17.58 21.15 11.45
C SER A 564 -16.98 21.89 12.65
N GLY A 565 -16.34 21.16 13.57
CA GLY A 565 -15.66 21.70 14.74
C GLY A 565 -14.25 22.23 14.47
N GLY A 566 -13.75 22.16 13.22
CA GLY A 566 -12.46 22.71 12.81
C GLY A 566 -11.27 21.75 12.85
N VAL A 567 -11.41 20.62 13.57
CA VAL A 567 -10.40 19.53 13.59
C VAL A 567 -10.56 18.57 12.41
N TYR A 568 -9.51 17.81 12.10
CA TYR A 568 -9.52 16.70 11.16
C TYR A 568 -9.66 15.39 11.91
N ALA A 569 -10.50 14.46 11.41
CA ALA A 569 -10.73 13.21 12.10
C ALA A 569 -11.00 12.05 11.14
N ARG A 570 -10.53 10.85 11.52
CA ARG A 570 -10.79 9.61 10.78
C ARG A 570 -11.00 8.44 11.73
N GLU A 571 -12.04 7.66 11.46
CA GLU A 571 -12.42 6.49 12.26
C GLU A 571 -12.02 5.19 11.57
N TYR A 572 -11.68 4.20 12.38
CA TYR A 572 -11.23 2.88 11.98
C TYR A 572 -12.03 1.80 12.71
N ALA A 573 -12.50 0.80 11.98
CA ALA A 573 -13.27 -0.30 12.57
C ALA A 573 -12.39 -1.19 13.47
N ASN A 574 -11.10 -1.34 13.15
CA ASN A 574 -10.22 -2.26 13.87
C ASN A 574 -8.83 -1.68 14.03
N CYS A 575 -8.36 -1.58 15.27
CA CYS A 575 -7.01 -1.13 15.59
C CYS A 575 -6.29 -2.18 16.43
N TYR A 576 -4.98 -2.23 16.30
CA TYR A 576 -4.15 -3.29 16.85
C TYR A 576 -2.89 -2.69 17.46
N ILE A 577 -2.50 -3.14 18.64
CA ILE A 577 -1.18 -2.83 19.21
C ILE A 577 -0.34 -4.09 19.11
N TYR A 578 0.69 -4.06 18.26
CA TYR A 578 1.61 -5.18 18.05
C TYR A 578 0.87 -6.48 17.72
N GLY A 579 -0.02 -6.41 16.72
CA GLY A 579 -0.87 -7.52 16.28
C GLY A 579 -2.04 -7.86 17.23
N THR A 580 -2.11 -7.28 18.43
CA THR A 580 -3.20 -7.54 19.39
C THR A 580 -4.33 -6.54 19.19
N ALA A 581 -5.54 -7.03 18.91
CA ALA A 581 -6.71 -6.17 18.72
C ALA A 581 -7.03 -5.34 19.96
N VAL A 582 -7.24 -4.03 19.77
CA VAL A 582 -7.66 -3.06 20.80
C VAL A 582 -9.03 -2.43 20.50
N GLY A 583 -9.75 -2.97 19.50
CA GLY A 583 -11.08 -2.52 19.11
C GLY A 583 -11.06 -1.37 18.11
N ALA A 584 -12.21 -0.72 17.94
CA ALA A 584 -12.34 0.45 17.07
C ALA A 584 -11.56 1.63 17.65
N CYS A 585 -10.96 2.43 16.77
CA CYS A 585 -10.25 3.63 17.15
C CYS A 585 -10.52 4.78 16.18
N ALA A 586 -10.18 6.00 16.59
CA ALA A 586 -10.16 7.14 15.70
C ALA A 586 -8.93 7.99 15.96
N THR A 587 -8.47 8.69 14.92
CA THR A 587 -7.49 9.76 15.06
C THR A 587 -8.21 11.11 14.93
N VAL A 588 -7.80 12.08 15.74
CA VAL A 588 -8.29 13.47 15.70
C VAL A 588 -7.11 14.41 15.84
N VAL A 589 -6.98 15.33 14.89
CA VAL A 589 -5.88 16.30 14.84
C VAL A 589 -6.45 17.70 14.75
N ASN A 590 -5.98 18.55 15.66
CA ASN A 590 -6.07 19.99 15.54
C ASN A 590 -4.73 20.53 15.03
N PRO A 591 -4.59 20.78 13.71
CA PRO A 591 -3.39 21.40 13.18
C PRO A 591 -3.34 22.92 13.44
N ASP A 592 -4.44 23.53 13.91
CA ASP A 592 -4.49 24.98 14.16
C ASP A 592 -3.42 25.39 15.19
N ARG A 593 -2.61 26.39 14.84
CA ARG A 593 -1.54 26.88 15.70
C ARG A 593 -2.00 27.74 16.86
N TYR A 594 -3.13 28.41 16.73
CA TYR A 594 -3.54 29.47 17.65
C TYR A 594 -4.79 29.10 18.42
N ASN A 595 -5.70 28.35 17.81
CA ASN A 595 -7.01 28.10 18.36
C ASN A 595 -7.17 26.67 18.83
N SER A 596 -7.92 26.53 19.91
CA SER A 596 -8.41 25.25 20.38
C SER A 596 -9.75 24.95 19.72
N HIS A 597 -9.99 23.69 19.41
CA HIS A 597 -11.19 23.23 18.70
C HIS A 597 -11.88 22.10 19.46
N SER A 598 -13.20 21.97 19.28
CA SER A 598 -14.00 20.97 20.00
C SER A 598 -13.67 19.55 19.53
N TYR A 599 -13.63 18.60 20.47
CA TYR A 599 -13.51 17.18 20.15
C TYR A 599 -14.81 16.66 19.48
N PRO A 600 -14.74 15.98 18.32
CA PRO A 600 -15.91 15.75 17.48
C PRO A 600 -16.77 14.57 17.90
N TYR A 601 -16.27 13.65 18.73
CA TYR A 601 -16.94 12.38 19.02
C TYR A 601 -17.63 12.32 20.39
N GLY A 602 -17.73 13.44 21.10
CA GLY A 602 -18.41 13.51 22.41
C GLY A 602 -17.88 12.46 23.38
N THR A 603 -18.75 11.54 23.82
CA THR A 603 -18.42 10.46 24.77
C THR A 603 -18.28 9.08 24.12
N LYS A 604 -18.27 9.00 22.78
CA LYS A 604 -18.19 7.72 22.04
C LYS A 604 -16.93 6.93 22.41
N TYR A 605 -15.78 7.60 22.42
CA TYR A 605 -14.49 7.02 22.78
C TYR A 605 -14.13 7.39 24.23
N LYS A 606 -13.61 6.43 24.98
CA LYS A 606 -13.38 6.53 26.44
C LYS A 606 -11.92 6.53 26.85
N HIS A 607 -11.03 6.19 25.93
CA HIS A 607 -9.61 6.08 26.19
C HIS A 607 -8.79 6.78 25.11
N THR A 608 -7.58 7.19 25.49
CA THR A 608 -6.59 7.79 24.59
C THR A 608 -5.33 6.93 24.53
N LEU A 609 -4.59 7.05 23.42
CA LEU A 609 -3.25 6.47 23.30
C LEU A 609 -2.31 7.11 24.32
N THR A 610 -1.57 6.28 25.04
CA THR A 610 -0.52 6.73 25.96
C THR A 610 0.82 6.17 25.53
N LEU A 611 1.85 7.02 25.50
CA LEU A 611 3.23 6.65 25.19
C LEU A 611 4.11 6.88 26.42
N SER A 612 5.12 6.04 26.59
CA SER A 612 6.18 6.28 27.58
C SER A 612 7.52 5.80 27.06
N GLY A 613 8.61 6.37 27.58
CA GLY A 613 9.97 6.01 27.19
C GLY A 613 10.37 6.56 25.81
N SER A 614 11.47 6.01 25.28
CA SER A 614 12.11 6.44 24.03
C SER A 614 11.77 5.46 22.90
N SER A 615 12.76 4.90 22.19
CA SER A 615 12.56 3.92 21.13
C SER A 615 11.98 2.59 21.62
N VAL A 616 11.52 1.76 20.67
CA VAL A 616 11.03 0.40 20.94
C VAL A 616 12.08 -0.51 21.58
N ILE A 617 13.38 -0.28 21.35
CA ILE A 617 14.48 -1.08 21.93
C ILE A 617 15.05 -0.45 23.20
N ASP A 618 14.76 0.83 23.47
CA ASP A 618 15.15 1.53 24.71
C ASP A 618 14.06 1.45 25.79
N GLY A 619 13.13 0.49 25.67
CA GLY A 619 12.05 0.26 26.64
C GLY A 619 10.82 1.14 26.45
N GLY A 620 10.66 1.79 25.29
CA GLY A 620 9.45 2.54 24.95
C GLY A 620 8.19 1.66 24.88
N THR A 621 7.08 2.17 25.40
CA THR A 621 5.78 1.45 25.43
C THR A 621 4.62 2.30 24.92
N VAL A 622 3.57 1.61 24.48
CA VAL A 622 2.31 2.18 24.01
C VAL A 622 1.14 1.40 24.60
N THR A 623 0.07 2.10 25.00
CA THR A 623 -1.16 1.49 25.52
C THR A 623 -2.39 2.23 25.05
N ALA A 624 -3.50 1.52 24.84
CA ALA A 624 -4.80 2.06 24.45
C ALA A 624 -5.72 2.43 25.63
N THR A 625 -5.21 2.41 26.87
CA THR A 625 -5.99 2.54 28.11
C THR A 625 -5.78 3.87 28.83
N GLY A 626 -5.41 4.92 28.10
CA GLY A 626 -5.23 6.26 28.67
C GLY A 626 -6.54 6.86 29.20
N ALA A 627 -6.44 8.08 29.72
CA ALA A 627 -7.60 8.84 30.16
C ALA A 627 -8.58 9.11 29.00
N ALA A 628 -9.82 9.48 29.35
CA ALA A 628 -10.81 9.90 28.36
C ALA A 628 -10.30 11.06 27.48
N PRO A 629 -10.72 11.11 26.20
CA PRO A 629 -10.35 12.23 25.34
C PRO A 629 -10.81 13.56 25.94
N PRO A 630 -10.04 14.64 25.74
CA PRO A 630 -10.45 15.94 26.21
C PRO A 630 -11.69 16.41 25.45
N THR A 631 -12.51 17.26 26.07
CA THR A 631 -13.66 17.89 25.38
C THR A 631 -13.22 18.93 24.33
N THR A 632 -11.97 19.39 24.42
CA THR A 632 -11.37 20.39 23.55
C THR A 632 -9.93 20.01 23.25
N LEU A 633 -9.53 20.06 21.99
CA LEU A 633 -8.15 19.89 21.56
C LEU A 633 -7.48 21.26 21.54
N SER A 634 -6.39 21.42 22.28
CA SER A 634 -5.54 22.61 22.20
C SER A 634 -4.93 22.76 20.80
N ALA A 635 -4.36 23.92 20.51
CA ALA A 635 -3.57 24.12 19.30
C ALA A 635 -2.49 23.04 19.12
N LEU A 636 -2.24 22.63 17.87
CA LEU A 636 -1.25 21.61 17.47
C LEU A 636 -1.35 20.33 18.31
N LYS A 637 -2.56 19.78 18.41
CA LYS A 637 -2.84 18.61 19.25
C LYS A 637 -3.36 17.46 18.40
N GLY A 638 -2.70 16.31 18.51
CA GLY A 638 -3.19 15.03 17.99
C GLY A 638 -3.62 14.13 19.13
N VAL A 639 -4.70 13.38 18.94
CA VAL A 639 -5.12 12.30 19.83
C VAL A 639 -5.56 11.09 19.01
N VAL A 640 -5.18 9.90 19.46
CA VAL A 640 -5.74 8.65 18.98
C VAL A 640 -6.58 8.05 20.11
N VAL A 641 -7.81 7.67 19.81
CA VAL A 641 -8.85 7.36 20.80
C VAL A 641 -9.44 5.97 20.61
N PHE A 642 -9.89 5.33 21.69
CA PHE A 642 -10.41 3.95 21.73
C PHE A 642 -11.72 3.89 22.54
N LEU A 643 -12.57 2.90 22.22
CA LEU A 643 -13.91 2.72 22.82
C LEU A 643 -13.91 2.45 24.33
#